data_AF-A0A315D5W5-F1
#
_entry.id   AF-A0A315D5W5-F1
#
_cell.length_a   1.000
_cell.length_b   1.000
_cell.length_c   1.000
_cell.angle_alpha   90.00
_cell.angle_beta   90.00
_cell.angle_gamma   90.00
#
_symmetry.space_group_name_H-M   'P 1'
#
loop_
_entity.id
_entity.type
_entity.pdbx_description
1 polymer ?
#
loop_
_entity_poly.entity_id
_entity_poly.type
_entity_poly.pdbx_seq_one_letter_code
_entity_poly.pdbx_strand_id
1 'polypeptide(L)'
;MKGVTMTLEINTSSTSTAALEWYAKGYLTCPIVKGQKNPSTNITKWLASFSEQQIEQHWEDHPEDDVALYCSNGLVVLDADSPESQKAIEDLETKHQLYSNLKVQTKKGFHYYYRQDAGLKIKQAGHSTENNPERIDIRCGNSYIIAPPSTDKELMDAEIVPFDQLVELTQAFVDDLLMHNGTAPALKLKFLPTPGAKKNFLPTSKNEKLLAIRALIAPLDPDIGHDEWRNVLMAIHHATDGSEEGLAIADEWSSAGVKYEGTSKIAYRWNSFSLNSDAQITMGSIWHMLKERGLDANQILKKANLHTHTGDALGHSFVNDKGVVQALTSNGFPHQPIGRSIQLPATFDNFHHLAKAYGISIRYNEITKKTSIDIPHLKTSIDNADNVKRSHIRSLCSLNKYSSSVVNDFCEALADLNVYNPVRDWIASSPWDGIDRLEAFYATVVADDDFPEDFKKTLMKRWMIGAVAAVFMPSGFHCRGVLTFSGKQGLGKTSWLNSLVSDEKLRSEVVLTGHCLDASNKDSLSTAISNWLVEFGEVEATFRKPVSLLKSFVTNDKDIFRRPYASADSTYPRRTVFFASVNDTNFLNDITGNSRWWTIPIQSVNYQHGLDMQQVFAQFKEECYDKDVKWYLTNEEEAQLTILNKDAEVISPIRELTLAYLNRAEGEETNFLSATQFLRVLKIENPKMGQIKEVRVVLKERLGKDRKSNGVQGWEIPMIDF
;
A
#
# COMPACT_ATOMS: atom_id res chain seq x y z
N MET A 1 40.51 16.34 46.61
CA MET A 1 40.68 17.80 46.42
C MET A 1 39.37 18.33 45.86
N LYS A 2 38.79 19.36 46.46
CA LYS A 2 37.60 20.06 45.94
C LYS A 2 37.98 20.67 44.58
N GLY A 3 37.36 20.19 43.51
CA GLY A 3 37.48 20.78 42.18
C GLY A 3 36.71 22.09 42.16
N VAL A 4 37.41 23.17 41.85
CA VAL A 4 36.87 24.52 41.70
C VAL A 4 35.95 24.52 40.48
N THR A 5 34.66 24.72 40.69
CA THR A 5 33.68 24.95 39.61
C THR A 5 34.01 26.29 38.96
N MET A 6 34.47 26.28 37.71
CA MET A 6 34.53 27.50 36.91
C MET A 6 33.10 27.88 36.54
N THR A 7 32.59 28.96 37.10
CA THR A 7 31.30 29.54 36.73
C THR A 7 31.42 30.10 35.31
N LEU A 8 30.57 29.62 34.40
CA LEU A 8 30.54 30.01 32.99
C LEU A 8 30.07 31.46 32.85
N GLU A 9 30.66 32.23 31.91
CA GLU A 9 30.43 33.69 31.80
C GLU A 9 28.94 34.06 31.73
N ILE A 10 28.13 33.26 31.01
CA ILE A 10 26.68 33.48 30.88
C ILE A 10 25.89 33.28 32.17
N ASN A 11 26.34 32.43 33.09
CA ASN A 11 25.67 32.21 34.38
C ASN A 11 25.85 33.40 35.32
N THR A 12 26.81 34.28 35.01
CA THR A 12 27.13 35.49 35.78
C THR A 12 26.91 36.78 35.01
N SER A 13 26.42 36.71 33.77
CA SER A 13 26.21 37.86 32.90
C SER A 13 24.92 38.61 33.26
N SER A 14 24.78 39.83 32.75
CA SER A 14 23.51 40.55 32.89
C SER A 14 22.41 39.87 32.05
N THR A 15 21.15 39.99 32.44
CA THR A 15 20.01 39.46 31.67
C THR A 15 19.98 40.01 30.23
N SER A 16 20.39 41.27 30.04
CA SER A 16 20.59 41.87 28.72
C SER A 16 21.64 41.13 27.88
N THR A 17 22.84 40.94 28.44
CA THR A 17 23.94 40.24 27.77
C THR A 17 23.57 38.80 27.43
N ALA A 18 22.94 38.09 28.37
CA ALA A 18 22.48 36.73 28.14
C ALA A 18 21.41 36.65 27.03
N ALA A 19 20.45 37.59 27.01
CA ALA A 19 19.42 37.63 25.98
C ALA A 19 20.01 37.84 24.57
N LEU A 20 21.05 38.66 24.45
CA LEU A 20 21.76 38.86 23.18
C LEU A 20 22.57 37.63 22.77
N GLU A 21 23.18 36.94 23.73
CA GLU A 21 23.98 35.74 23.47
C GLU A 21 23.10 34.57 22.99
N TRP A 22 21.96 34.32 23.65
CA TRP A 22 20.97 33.36 23.20
C TRP A 22 20.41 33.72 21.81
N TYR A 23 20.14 35.00 21.56
CA TYR A 23 19.70 35.48 20.25
C TYR A 23 20.75 35.22 19.16
N ALA A 24 22.02 35.55 19.41
CA ALA A 24 23.12 35.34 18.47
C ALA A 24 23.31 33.85 18.10
N LYS A 25 22.94 32.95 19.01
CA LYS A 25 22.99 31.50 18.83
C LYS A 25 21.72 30.93 18.17
N GLY A 26 20.78 31.79 17.74
CA GLY A 26 19.60 31.40 16.95
C GLY A 26 18.33 31.09 17.76
N TYR A 27 18.29 31.43 19.06
CA TYR A 27 17.12 31.23 19.90
C TYR A 27 16.21 32.46 19.90
N LEU A 28 14.91 32.22 20.07
CA LEU A 28 13.90 33.28 20.18
C LEU A 28 13.78 33.76 21.63
N THR A 29 14.59 34.73 22.03
CA THR A 29 14.53 35.30 23.39
C THR A 29 13.30 36.17 23.59
N CYS A 30 12.76 36.17 24.81
CA CYS A 30 11.62 36.99 25.20
C CYS A 30 11.71 37.39 26.68
N PRO A 31 11.26 38.61 27.04
CA PRO A 31 11.35 39.11 28.40
C PRO A 31 10.21 38.62 29.28
N ILE A 32 10.54 38.24 30.51
CA ILE A 32 9.64 37.78 31.55
C ILE A 32 9.73 38.76 32.72
N VAL A 33 8.59 39.11 33.33
CA VAL A 33 8.61 39.98 34.52
C VAL A 33 9.39 39.28 35.63
N LYS A 34 10.38 39.96 36.23
CA LYS A 34 11.28 39.41 37.24
C LYS A 34 10.57 38.54 38.29
N GLY A 35 11.00 37.29 38.44
CA GLY A 35 10.48 36.36 39.44
C GLY A 35 9.02 35.92 39.20
N GLN A 36 8.41 36.32 38.09
CA GLN A 36 7.12 35.84 37.64
C GLN A 36 7.28 34.85 36.49
N LYS A 37 6.20 34.14 36.16
CA LYS A 37 6.14 33.25 34.99
C LYS A 37 5.41 33.87 33.81
N ASN A 38 5.23 35.20 33.79
CA ASN A 38 4.44 35.89 32.77
C ASN A 38 5.35 36.81 31.92
N PRO A 39 5.14 36.87 30.59
CA PRO A 39 5.86 37.78 29.72
C PRO A 39 5.60 39.24 30.09
N SER A 40 6.63 40.08 30.08
CA SER A 40 6.47 41.53 30.32
C SER A 40 5.90 42.25 29.10
N THR A 41 5.97 41.63 27.92
CA THR A 41 5.41 42.14 26.67
C THR A 41 4.52 41.10 25.98
N ASN A 42 3.71 41.55 25.02
CA ASN A 42 2.94 40.63 24.19
C ASN A 42 3.88 39.87 23.24
N ILE A 43 4.05 38.56 23.45
CA ILE A 43 5.00 37.73 22.68
C ILE A 43 4.76 37.81 21.17
N THR A 44 3.52 37.82 20.70
CA THR A 44 3.23 37.88 19.26
C THR A 44 3.73 39.19 18.65
N LYS A 45 3.58 40.32 19.37
CA LYS A 45 4.13 41.61 18.95
C LYS A 45 5.66 41.65 19.10
N TRP A 46 6.18 41.07 20.18
CA TRP A 46 7.61 40.96 20.44
C TRP A 46 8.35 40.26 19.29
N LEU A 47 7.84 39.10 18.87
CA LEU A 47 8.42 38.30 17.79
C LEU A 47 8.28 38.96 16.41
N ALA A 48 7.26 39.80 16.20
CA ALA A 48 7.04 40.48 14.93
C ALA A 48 8.09 41.57 14.62
N SER A 49 8.79 42.08 15.63
CA SER A 49 9.84 43.10 15.48
C SER A 49 11.23 42.60 15.93
N PHE A 50 11.33 41.30 16.22
CA PHE A 50 12.45 40.68 16.92
C PHE A 50 13.79 40.97 16.26
N SER A 51 14.65 41.69 16.99
CA SER A 51 15.96 42.15 16.54
C SER A 51 16.86 42.43 17.74
N GLU A 52 18.17 42.47 17.49
CA GLU A 52 19.19 42.83 18.49
C GLU A 52 18.88 44.16 19.17
N GLN A 53 18.57 45.20 18.37
CA GLN A 53 18.23 46.54 18.85
C GLN A 53 16.98 46.54 19.75
N GLN A 54 15.98 45.70 19.46
CA GLN A 54 14.79 45.60 20.30
C GLN A 54 15.09 44.91 21.63
N ILE A 55 15.95 43.88 21.62
CA ILE A 55 16.39 43.19 22.84
C ILE A 55 17.16 44.17 23.72
N GLU A 56 18.13 44.90 23.16
CA GLU A 56 18.90 45.93 23.89
C GLU A 56 17.97 46.96 24.52
N GLN A 57 17.10 47.59 23.71
CA GLN A 57 16.20 48.64 24.18
C GLN A 57 15.28 48.17 25.32
N HIS A 58 14.74 46.94 25.23
CA HIS A 58 13.87 46.41 26.27
C HIS A 58 14.59 46.28 27.61
N TRP A 59 15.80 45.70 27.61
CA TRP A 59 16.57 45.52 28.85
C TRP A 59 17.27 46.81 29.33
N GLU A 60 17.38 47.84 28.51
CA GLU A 60 17.68 49.20 28.98
C GLU A 60 16.51 49.79 29.79
N ASP A 61 15.28 49.64 29.28
CA ASP A 61 14.06 50.16 29.93
C ASP A 61 13.64 49.31 31.14
N HIS A 62 13.93 48.01 31.10
CA HIS A 62 13.55 47.00 32.10
C HIS A 62 14.73 46.08 32.46
N PRO A 63 15.79 46.59 33.11
CA PRO A 63 17.02 45.84 33.36
C PRO A 63 16.85 44.63 34.31
N GLU A 64 15.74 44.61 35.03
CA GLU A 64 15.41 43.58 36.01
C GLU A 64 14.64 42.39 35.42
N ASP A 65 14.14 42.50 34.18
CA ASP A 65 13.37 41.42 33.54
C ASP A 65 14.21 40.17 33.30
N ASP A 66 13.57 39.01 33.50
CA ASP A 66 14.15 37.69 33.30
C ASP A 66 14.13 37.28 31.82
N VAL A 67 15.06 36.42 31.41
CA VAL A 67 15.18 35.93 30.02
C VAL A 67 14.48 34.57 29.87
N ALA A 68 13.64 34.44 28.85
CA ALA A 68 13.09 33.15 28.43
C ALA A 68 13.25 32.91 26.92
N LEU A 69 13.19 31.63 26.53
CA LEU A 69 13.30 31.18 25.14
C LEU A 69 11.94 30.67 24.68
N TYR A 70 11.42 31.25 23.61
CA TYR A 70 10.15 30.89 23.01
C TYR A 70 10.32 29.74 22.00
N CYS A 71 9.41 28.76 22.06
CA CYS A 71 9.64 27.46 21.43
C CYS A 71 9.12 27.33 19.97
N SER A 72 8.61 28.41 19.37
CA SER A 72 7.89 28.33 18.09
C SER A 72 8.77 28.05 16.87
N ASN A 73 10.09 28.21 17.00
CA ASN A 73 11.07 27.90 15.94
C ASN A 73 11.40 26.40 15.83
N GLY A 74 10.76 25.55 16.63
CA GLY A 74 11.08 24.12 16.69
C GLY A 74 11.99 23.74 17.86
N LEU A 75 12.15 24.60 18.85
CA LEU A 75 12.79 24.24 20.11
C LEU A 75 11.88 23.31 20.91
N VAL A 76 12.45 22.20 21.41
CA VAL A 76 11.79 21.29 22.35
C VAL A 76 12.64 21.19 23.61
N VAL A 77 12.05 21.40 24.77
CA VAL A 77 12.73 21.25 26.05
C VAL A 77 11.99 20.24 26.91
N LEU A 78 12.71 19.22 27.36
CA LEU A 78 12.23 18.24 28.33
C LEU A 78 12.68 18.68 29.72
N ASP A 79 11.72 18.92 30.59
CA ASP A 79 11.93 19.44 31.94
C ASP A 79 11.78 18.31 32.96
N ALA A 80 12.89 17.96 33.61
CA ALA A 80 12.94 16.97 34.68
C ALA A 80 12.85 17.67 36.04
N ASP A 81 11.66 17.63 36.63
CA ASP A 81 11.35 18.24 37.92
C ASP A 81 11.61 17.32 39.14
N SER A 82 12.10 16.10 38.89
CA SER A 82 12.37 15.06 39.91
C SER A 82 13.51 14.12 39.52
N PRO A 83 14.11 13.37 40.47
CA PRO A 83 15.07 12.32 40.14
C PRO A 83 14.51 11.22 39.22
N GLU A 84 13.22 10.89 39.35
CA GLU A 84 12.56 9.86 38.56
C GLU A 84 12.35 10.29 37.11
N SER A 85 11.92 11.54 36.88
CA SER A 85 11.79 12.11 35.53
C SER A 85 13.15 12.33 34.88
N GLN A 86 14.17 12.71 35.66
CA GLN A 86 15.55 12.80 35.17
C GLN A 86 16.03 11.43 34.68
N LYS A 87 15.88 10.39 35.51
CA LYS A 87 16.24 9.02 35.13
C LYS A 87 15.48 8.54 33.89
N ALA A 88 14.20 8.89 33.78
CA ALA A 88 13.40 8.55 32.61
C ALA A 88 13.93 9.20 31.32
N ILE A 89 14.38 10.46 31.37
CA ILE A 89 15.04 11.10 30.22
C ILE A 89 16.35 10.37 29.90
N GLU A 90 17.18 10.07 30.89
CA GLU A 90 18.45 9.35 30.68
C GLU A 90 18.24 7.94 30.08
N ASP A 91 17.22 7.21 30.54
CA ASP A 91 16.82 5.91 30.00
C ASP A 91 16.35 6.03 28.53
N LEU A 92 15.62 7.11 28.19
CA LEU A 92 15.21 7.41 26.80
C LEU A 92 16.40 7.81 25.92
N GLU A 93 17.28 8.71 26.39
CA GLU A 93 18.52 9.10 25.68
C GLU A 93 19.36 7.85 25.37
N THR A 94 19.50 6.95 26.36
CA THR A 94 20.25 5.69 26.22
C THR A 94 19.58 4.74 25.22
N LYS A 95 18.26 4.55 25.33
CA LYS A 95 17.49 3.65 24.45
C LYS A 95 17.60 4.05 22.98
N HIS A 96 17.55 5.35 22.71
CA HIS A 96 17.57 5.88 21.35
C HIS A 96 18.96 6.31 20.87
N GLN A 97 19.98 6.22 21.74
CA GLN A 97 21.32 6.76 21.49
C GLN A 97 21.30 8.24 21.09
N LEU A 98 20.42 9.01 21.73
CA LEU A 98 20.09 10.39 21.37
C LEU A 98 20.19 11.26 22.62
N TYR A 99 21.40 11.75 22.89
CA TYR A 99 21.72 12.51 24.10
C TYR A 99 21.64 14.01 23.83
N SER A 100 20.95 14.76 24.69
CA SER A 100 20.94 16.22 24.62
C SER A 100 22.35 16.76 24.79
N ASN A 101 22.77 17.60 23.84
CA ASN A 101 24.04 18.30 23.86
C ASN A 101 23.95 19.67 24.53
N LEU A 102 22.81 20.03 25.12
CA LEU A 102 22.62 21.27 25.86
C LEU A 102 21.72 21.03 27.08
N LYS A 103 22.27 21.21 28.29
CA LYS A 103 21.58 20.99 29.56
C LYS A 103 21.66 22.22 30.46
N VAL A 104 20.53 22.58 31.07
CA VAL A 104 20.46 23.66 32.07
C VAL A 104 20.02 23.08 33.40
N GLN A 105 20.79 23.33 34.45
CA GLN A 105 20.44 22.96 35.81
C GLN A 105 19.36 23.89 36.35
N THR A 106 18.33 23.30 36.94
CA THR A 106 17.24 24.01 37.62
C THR A 106 17.31 23.74 39.12
N LYS A 107 16.44 24.41 39.89
CA LYS A 107 16.34 24.19 41.33
C LYS A 107 15.96 22.75 41.72
N LYS A 108 15.24 22.03 40.85
CA LYS A 108 14.68 20.69 41.14
C LYS A 108 15.25 19.57 40.27
N GLY A 109 15.91 19.90 39.16
CA GLY A 109 16.50 18.93 38.26
C GLY A 109 17.15 19.62 37.06
N PHE A 110 16.76 19.24 35.84
CA PHE A 110 17.43 19.69 34.62
C PHE A 110 16.46 19.91 33.46
N HIS A 111 16.77 20.90 32.63
CA HIS A 111 16.21 21.05 31.29
C HIS A 111 17.14 20.40 30.26
N TYR A 112 16.56 19.61 29.35
CA TYR A 112 17.24 18.96 28.23
C TYR A 112 16.73 19.56 26.93
N TYR A 113 17.63 20.13 26.14
CA TYR A 113 17.27 20.88 24.94
C TYR A 113 17.45 20.02 23.69
N TYR A 114 16.47 20.13 22.77
CA TYR A 114 16.44 19.43 21.50
C TYR A 114 15.80 20.30 20.41
N ARG A 115 15.95 19.86 19.15
CA ARG A 115 15.28 20.45 17.99
C ARG A 115 14.26 19.49 17.39
N GLN A 116 13.15 20.01 16.86
CA GLN A 116 12.21 19.23 16.05
C GLN A 116 12.25 19.65 14.59
N ASP A 117 12.10 18.69 13.67
CA ASP A 117 11.83 18.94 12.26
C ASP A 117 10.36 19.34 12.02
N ALA A 118 10.08 20.04 10.92
CA ALA A 118 8.72 20.47 10.55
C ALA A 118 7.73 19.30 10.34
N GLY A 119 8.22 18.09 10.04
CA GLY A 119 7.41 16.88 9.91
C GLY A 119 7.05 16.20 11.24
N LEU A 120 7.76 16.51 12.33
CA LEU A 120 7.59 15.86 13.64
C LEU A 120 6.48 16.55 14.45
N LYS A 121 5.52 15.77 14.96
CA LYS A 121 4.39 16.31 15.74
C LYS A 121 4.52 15.97 17.23
N ILE A 122 5.20 16.82 17.99
CA ILE A 122 5.18 16.80 19.46
C ILE A 122 4.23 17.90 19.99
N LYS A 123 3.61 17.66 21.14
CA LYS A 123 2.72 18.62 21.81
C LYS A 123 3.23 18.92 23.21
N GLN A 124 2.93 20.13 23.68
CA GLN A 124 3.21 20.54 25.04
C GLN A 124 2.50 19.61 26.03
N ALA A 125 3.20 19.20 27.09
CA ALA A 125 2.67 18.38 28.17
C ALA A 125 3.20 18.91 29.51
N GLY A 126 2.34 18.94 30.53
CA GLY A 126 2.71 19.36 31.88
C GLY A 126 2.06 18.42 32.90
N HIS A 127 2.84 17.93 33.86
CA HIS A 127 2.45 16.92 34.82
C HIS A 127 2.71 17.39 36.25
N SER A 128 1.87 16.94 37.18
CA SER A 128 2.04 17.24 38.61
C SER A 128 3.09 16.31 39.20
N THR A 129 4.23 16.86 39.59
CA THR A 129 5.35 16.11 40.20
C THR A 129 4.96 15.36 41.47
N GLU A 130 3.99 15.86 42.24
CA GLU A 130 3.49 15.19 43.46
C GLU A 130 2.70 13.92 43.16
N ASN A 131 1.98 13.89 42.04
CA ASN A 131 1.09 12.79 41.69
C ASN A 131 1.72 11.81 40.69
N ASN A 132 2.68 12.26 39.89
CA ASN A 132 3.36 11.46 38.87
C ASN A 132 4.83 11.91 38.76
N PRO A 133 5.67 11.60 39.78
CA PRO A 133 7.06 12.06 39.83
C PRO A 133 7.89 11.55 38.65
N GLU A 134 7.51 10.44 38.01
CA GLU A 134 8.21 9.89 36.85
C GLU A 134 7.99 10.66 35.55
N ARG A 135 6.91 11.45 35.43
CA ARG A 135 6.54 12.08 34.15
C ARG A 135 7.39 13.30 33.83
N ILE A 136 7.63 13.49 32.55
CA ILE A 136 8.52 14.51 31.98
C ILE A 136 7.68 15.67 31.42
N ASP A 137 7.96 16.89 31.84
CA ASP A 137 7.31 18.07 31.26
C ASP A 137 7.88 18.38 29.87
N ILE A 138 7.02 18.70 28.90
CA ILE A 138 7.41 18.99 27.51
C ILE A 138 7.04 20.42 27.17
N ARG A 139 8.05 21.25 26.84
CA ARG A 139 7.89 22.61 26.34
C ARG A 139 8.19 22.65 24.83
N CYS A 140 7.21 23.01 24.01
CA CYS A 140 7.35 23.13 22.55
C CYS A 140 6.26 24.05 21.96
N GLY A 141 6.46 24.54 20.74
CA GLY A 141 5.45 25.34 20.04
C GLY A 141 5.21 26.71 20.70
N ASN A 142 3.98 26.98 21.15
CA ASN A 142 3.61 28.30 21.70
C ASN A 142 3.96 28.50 23.19
N SER A 143 4.88 27.70 23.73
CA SER A 143 5.39 27.84 25.10
C SER A 143 6.74 28.56 25.14
N TYR A 144 7.18 28.94 26.33
CA TYR A 144 8.54 29.42 26.59
C TYR A 144 9.14 28.74 27.82
N ILE A 145 10.47 28.80 27.92
CA ILE A 145 11.23 28.30 29.05
C ILE A 145 12.19 29.38 29.55
N ILE A 146 12.24 29.62 30.86
CA ILE A 146 13.19 30.59 31.44
C ILE A 146 14.62 30.04 31.27
N ALA A 147 15.54 30.88 30.83
CA ALA A 147 16.93 30.52 30.56
C ALA A 147 17.90 31.17 31.56
N PRO A 148 19.13 30.63 31.73
CA PRO A 148 20.18 31.28 32.50
C PRO A 148 20.47 32.71 32.02
N PRO A 149 20.80 33.64 32.93
CA PRO A 149 21.02 33.47 34.38
C PRO A 149 19.75 33.57 35.24
N SER A 150 18.57 33.64 34.62
CA SER A 150 17.32 33.96 35.30
C SER A 150 16.76 32.84 36.19
N THR A 151 16.26 33.23 37.37
CA THR A 151 15.56 32.34 38.32
C THR A 151 16.40 31.11 38.70
N ASP A 152 17.61 31.33 39.22
CA ASP A 152 18.51 30.30 39.76
C ASP A 152 18.79 29.14 38.77
N LYS A 153 18.90 29.44 37.48
CA LYS A 153 19.26 28.47 36.44
C LYS A 153 20.70 28.65 36.01
N GLU A 154 21.41 27.54 35.90
CA GLU A 154 22.81 27.52 35.49
C GLU A 154 22.97 26.64 34.25
N LEU A 155 23.59 27.19 33.21
CA LEU A 155 24.04 26.42 32.06
C LEU A 155 25.13 25.44 32.50
N MET A 156 25.01 24.18 32.08
CA MET A 156 25.98 23.12 32.42
C MET A 156 27.10 22.99 31.39
N ASP A 157 26.83 23.38 30.14
CA ASP A 157 27.75 23.28 29.01
C ASP A 157 28.67 24.50 28.92
N ALA A 158 29.88 24.30 28.37
CA ALA A 158 30.91 25.34 28.31
C ALA A 158 30.50 26.60 27.53
N GLU A 159 29.55 26.48 26.60
CA GLU A 159 28.96 27.57 25.85
C GLU A 159 27.52 27.22 25.45
N ILE A 160 26.73 28.20 25.04
CA ILE A 160 25.45 27.95 24.39
C ILE A 160 25.70 27.23 23.06
N VAL A 161 25.11 26.04 22.92
CA VAL A 161 25.03 25.32 21.64
C VAL A 161 24.14 26.08 20.67
N PRO A 162 24.61 26.42 19.45
CA PRO A 162 23.77 27.03 18.42
C PRO A 162 22.50 26.22 18.13
N PHE A 163 21.38 26.90 17.90
CA PHE A 163 20.07 26.27 17.73
C PHE A 163 20.04 25.22 16.63
N ASP A 164 20.70 25.48 15.49
CA ASP A 164 20.80 24.57 14.35
C ASP A 164 21.67 23.33 14.62
N GLN A 165 22.48 23.35 15.68
CA GLN A 165 23.35 22.26 16.13
C GLN A 165 22.76 21.46 17.30
N LEU A 166 21.57 21.83 17.79
CA LEU A 166 20.85 21.01 18.77
C LEU A 166 20.52 19.64 18.18
N VAL A 167 20.62 18.63 19.05
CA VAL A 167 20.24 17.26 18.69
C VAL A 167 18.77 17.22 18.29
N GLU A 168 18.51 16.67 17.11
CA GLU A 168 17.16 16.60 16.53
C GLU A 168 16.41 15.37 17.03
N LEU A 169 15.19 15.54 17.53
CA LEU A 169 14.35 14.43 17.99
C LEU A 169 13.88 13.56 16.82
N THR A 170 13.89 12.26 17.04
CA THR A 170 13.27 11.29 16.11
C THR A 170 11.83 10.98 16.52
N GLN A 171 10.99 10.55 15.57
CA GLN A 171 9.62 10.12 15.87
C GLN A 171 9.59 8.98 16.89
N ALA A 172 10.53 8.05 16.82
CA ALA A 172 10.62 6.95 17.79
C ALA A 172 10.89 7.44 19.23
N PHE A 173 11.77 8.43 19.41
CA PHE A 173 12.03 9.02 20.72
C PHE A 173 10.77 9.71 21.26
N VAL A 174 10.09 10.50 20.42
CA VAL A 174 8.85 11.20 20.81
C VAL A 174 7.74 10.22 21.17
N ASP A 175 7.60 9.13 20.42
CA ASP A 175 6.58 8.11 20.70
C ASP A 175 6.82 7.44 22.06
N ASP A 176 8.07 7.08 22.37
CA ASP A 176 8.44 6.48 23.65
C ASP A 176 8.35 7.46 24.83
N LEU A 177 8.69 8.74 24.61
CA LEU A 177 8.50 9.82 25.59
C LEU A 177 7.01 10.02 25.92
N LEU A 178 6.15 10.05 24.91
CA LEU A 178 4.70 10.18 25.12
C LEU A 178 4.15 8.96 25.87
N MET A 179 4.60 7.75 25.50
CA MET A 179 4.24 6.51 26.18
C MET A 179 4.64 6.54 27.65
N HIS A 180 5.86 6.99 27.94
CA HIS A 180 6.36 7.17 29.31
C HIS A 180 5.49 8.13 30.12
N ASN A 181 5.05 9.23 29.50
CA ASN A 181 4.15 10.21 30.12
C ASN A 181 2.69 9.75 30.26
N GLY A 182 2.39 8.48 29.97
CA GLY A 182 1.05 7.90 30.03
C GLY A 182 0.14 8.35 28.89
N THR A 183 0.70 8.97 27.85
CA THR A 183 0.00 9.28 26.61
C THR A 183 0.28 8.13 25.65
N ALA A 184 -0.74 7.35 25.29
CA ALA A 184 -0.55 6.34 24.25
C ALA A 184 0.01 7.04 22.99
N PRO A 185 1.18 6.63 22.45
CA PRO A 185 1.63 7.17 21.18
C PRO A 185 0.59 6.85 20.10
N ALA A 186 0.75 7.44 18.91
CA ALA A 186 0.14 6.87 17.72
C ALA A 186 0.76 5.46 17.53
N LEU A 187 0.24 4.49 18.27
CA LEU A 187 0.82 3.18 18.47
C LEU A 187 0.83 2.43 17.15
N LYS A 188 2.03 2.05 16.71
CA LYS A 188 2.19 0.82 15.93
C LYS A 188 1.62 -0.33 16.74
N LEU A 189 0.72 -1.07 16.11
CA LEU A 189 -0.09 -2.12 16.68
C LEU A 189 0.74 -3.16 17.47
N LYS A 190 0.37 -3.37 18.73
CA LYS A 190 0.57 -4.65 19.43
C LYS A 190 -0.71 -5.01 20.18
N PHE A 191 -1.66 -5.65 19.51
CA PHE A 191 -2.67 -6.49 20.17
C PHE A 191 -3.05 -7.66 19.27
N LEU A 192 -2.40 -8.80 19.51
CA LEU A 192 -2.94 -10.13 19.26
C LEU A 192 -3.44 -10.67 20.62
N PRO A 193 -4.43 -11.60 20.63
CA PRO A 193 -5.08 -12.09 21.85
C PRO A 193 -4.10 -12.72 22.85
N THR A 194 -4.47 -12.65 24.13
CA THR A 194 -3.71 -13.15 25.29
C THR A 194 -3.28 -14.61 25.11
N PRO A 195 -1.97 -14.92 25.16
CA PRO A 195 -1.48 -16.30 25.05
C PRO A 195 -2.05 -17.19 26.16
N GLY A 196 -2.74 -18.27 25.79
CA GLY A 196 -3.26 -19.28 26.73
C GLY A 196 -4.78 -19.34 26.92
N ALA A 197 -5.56 -18.45 26.29
CA ALA A 197 -7.02 -18.49 26.37
C ALA A 197 -7.63 -19.64 25.52
N LYS A 198 -8.62 -20.36 26.08
CA LYS A 198 -9.37 -21.40 25.35
C LYS A 198 -10.44 -20.75 24.49
N LYS A 199 -10.27 -20.75 23.17
CA LYS A 199 -11.29 -20.25 22.23
C LYS A 199 -12.43 -21.26 22.08
N ASN A 200 -13.62 -20.91 22.57
CA ASN A 200 -14.85 -21.55 22.16
C ASN A 200 -15.33 -20.87 20.87
N PHE A 201 -15.14 -21.53 19.72
CA PHE A 201 -15.69 -21.04 18.46
C PHE A 201 -17.15 -21.49 18.33
N LEU A 202 -18.06 -20.52 18.25
CA LEU A 202 -19.42 -20.79 17.79
C LEU A 202 -19.43 -20.93 16.26
N PRO A 203 -20.33 -21.77 15.70
CA PRO A 203 -20.40 -21.99 14.26
C PRO A 203 -20.57 -20.68 13.48
N THR A 204 -20.01 -20.65 12.28
CA THR A 204 -19.95 -19.50 11.37
C THR A 204 -21.35 -18.95 11.10
N SER A 205 -21.68 -17.82 11.72
CA SER A 205 -22.94 -17.11 11.45
C SER A 205 -22.87 -16.45 10.08
N LYS A 206 -23.90 -16.63 9.23
CA LYS A 206 -24.05 -15.91 7.96
C LYS A 206 -24.63 -14.50 8.14
N ASN A 207 -24.91 -14.08 9.38
CA ASN A 207 -25.53 -12.80 9.68
C ASN A 207 -24.47 -11.69 9.72
N GLU A 208 -24.45 -10.84 8.68
CA GLU A 208 -23.50 -9.73 8.52
C GLU A 208 -23.49 -8.77 9.71
N LYS A 209 -24.64 -8.53 10.36
CA LYS A 209 -24.75 -7.69 11.57
C LYS A 209 -23.99 -8.29 12.75
N LEU A 210 -24.13 -9.60 12.97
CA LEU A 210 -23.42 -10.32 14.03
C LEU A 210 -21.91 -10.41 13.74
N LEU A 211 -21.54 -10.60 12.47
CA LEU A 211 -20.15 -10.58 12.03
C LEU A 211 -19.51 -9.18 12.23
N ALA A 212 -20.27 -8.11 11.97
CA ALA A 212 -19.80 -6.73 12.16
C ALA A 212 -19.58 -6.42 13.64
N ILE A 213 -20.49 -6.83 14.52
CA ILE A 213 -20.34 -6.71 15.97
C ILE A 213 -19.08 -7.46 16.43
N ARG A 214 -18.91 -8.72 16.01
CA ARG A 214 -17.71 -9.52 16.31
C ARG A 214 -16.42 -8.84 15.85
N ALA A 215 -16.39 -8.32 14.62
CA ALA A 215 -15.23 -7.65 14.07
C ALA A 215 -14.87 -6.38 14.84
N LEU A 216 -15.86 -5.60 15.28
CA LEU A 216 -15.65 -4.34 16.02
C LEU A 216 -15.16 -4.56 17.45
N ILE A 217 -15.58 -5.64 18.13
CA ILE A 217 -15.15 -5.93 19.50
C ILE A 217 -13.84 -6.74 19.55
N ALA A 218 -13.49 -7.46 18.48
CA ALA A 218 -12.28 -8.30 18.44
C ALA A 218 -10.96 -7.57 18.78
N PRO A 219 -10.76 -6.28 18.43
CA PRO A 219 -9.57 -5.52 18.81
C PRO A 219 -9.58 -5.03 20.27
N LEU A 220 -10.69 -5.18 21.00
CA LEU A 220 -10.81 -4.78 22.39
C LEU A 220 -10.35 -5.92 23.31
N ASP A 221 -9.54 -5.59 24.31
CA ASP A 221 -9.10 -6.53 25.33
C ASP A 221 -10.27 -6.87 26.29
N PRO A 222 -10.67 -8.14 26.47
CA PRO A 222 -11.70 -8.50 27.45
C PRO A 222 -11.29 -8.28 28.91
N ASP A 223 -10.00 -8.11 29.22
CA ASP A 223 -9.51 -7.75 30.56
C ASP A 223 -9.45 -6.22 30.79
N ILE A 224 -10.02 -5.40 29.88
CA ILE A 224 -10.26 -3.98 30.13
C ILE A 224 -11.01 -3.76 31.45
N GLY A 225 -10.80 -2.60 32.07
CA GLY A 225 -11.39 -2.28 33.38
C GLY A 225 -12.89 -2.63 33.45
N HIS A 226 -13.36 -3.06 34.63
CA HIS A 226 -14.69 -3.66 34.82
C HIS A 226 -15.84 -2.85 34.17
N ASP A 227 -15.77 -1.52 34.23
CA ASP A 227 -16.81 -0.66 33.66
C ASP A 227 -16.78 -0.61 32.14
N GLU A 228 -15.60 -0.59 31.50
CA GLU A 228 -15.48 -0.67 30.04
C GLU A 228 -15.92 -2.04 29.54
N TRP A 229 -15.51 -3.11 30.22
CA TRP A 229 -15.94 -4.47 29.90
C TRP A 229 -17.47 -4.59 29.94
N ARG A 230 -18.11 -4.06 31.00
CA ARG A 230 -19.58 -4.01 31.10
C ARG A 230 -20.20 -3.21 29.95
N ASN A 231 -19.61 -2.09 29.57
CA ASN A 231 -20.11 -1.26 28.47
C ASN A 231 -20.05 -2.00 27.12
N VAL A 232 -19.04 -2.84 26.89
CA VAL A 232 -18.97 -3.68 25.69
C VAL A 232 -20.14 -4.67 25.66
N LEU A 233 -20.41 -5.34 26.78
CA LEU A 233 -21.56 -6.26 26.90
C LEU A 233 -22.90 -5.55 26.67
N MET A 234 -23.08 -4.34 27.22
CA MET A 234 -24.29 -3.54 27.00
C MET A 234 -24.46 -3.10 25.54
N ALA A 235 -23.37 -2.73 24.86
CA ALA A 235 -23.40 -2.36 23.44
C ALA A 235 -23.82 -3.54 22.55
N ILE A 236 -23.30 -4.74 22.82
CA ILE A 236 -23.71 -5.97 22.12
C ILE A 236 -25.18 -6.28 22.40
N HIS A 237 -25.61 -6.20 23.66
CA HIS A 237 -27.01 -6.42 24.06
C HIS A 237 -27.96 -5.47 23.34
N HIS A 238 -27.64 -4.17 23.30
CA HIS A 238 -28.43 -3.19 22.56
C HIS A 238 -28.43 -3.48 21.05
N ALA A 239 -27.28 -3.80 20.45
CA ALA A 239 -27.19 -4.03 19.01
C ALA A 239 -27.94 -5.29 18.54
N THR A 240 -28.14 -6.25 19.43
CA THR A 240 -28.78 -7.54 19.16
C THR A 240 -30.18 -7.67 19.75
N ASP A 241 -30.73 -6.59 20.30
CA ASP A 241 -32.02 -6.60 21.01
C ASP A 241 -32.09 -7.66 22.13
N GLY A 242 -30.95 -7.95 22.77
CA GLY A 242 -30.81 -8.94 23.83
C GLY A 242 -30.85 -10.41 23.38
N SER A 243 -30.65 -10.70 22.08
CA SER A 243 -30.78 -12.06 21.55
C SER A 243 -29.79 -13.08 22.14
N GLU A 244 -30.13 -14.37 22.04
CA GLU A 244 -29.25 -15.47 22.48
C GLU A 244 -27.93 -15.49 21.69
N GLU A 245 -27.94 -15.12 20.40
CA GLU A 245 -26.74 -14.99 19.59
C GLU A 245 -25.85 -13.82 20.04
N GLY A 246 -26.46 -12.73 20.52
CA GLY A 246 -25.75 -11.62 21.15
C GLY A 246 -25.05 -12.04 22.45
N LEU A 247 -25.76 -12.78 23.31
CA LEU A 247 -25.19 -13.37 24.52
C LEU A 247 -24.00 -14.28 24.19
N ALA A 248 -24.13 -15.09 23.14
CA ALA A 248 -23.10 -16.01 22.70
C ALA A 248 -21.84 -15.27 22.20
N ILE A 249 -21.98 -14.12 21.52
CA ILE A 249 -20.86 -13.24 21.12
C ILE A 249 -20.19 -12.59 22.34
N ALA A 250 -20.99 -12.11 23.29
CA ALA A 250 -20.48 -11.50 24.51
C ALA A 250 -19.70 -12.50 25.37
N ASP A 251 -20.17 -13.75 25.45
CA ASP A 251 -19.48 -14.85 26.11
C ASP A 251 -18.19 -15.22 25.37
N GLU A 252 -18.25 -15.37 24.04
CA GLU A 252 -17.08 -15.64 23.19
C GLU A 252 -15.98 -14.61 23.40
N TRP A 253 -16.30 -13.31 23.32
CA TRP A 253 -15.34 -12.23 23.53
C TRP A 253 -14.80 -12.21 24.96
N SER A 254 -15.67 -12.34 25.97
CA SER A 254 -15.25 -12.34 27.39
C SER A 254 -14.39 -13.55 27.75
N SER A 255 -14.62 -14.70 27.10
CA SER A 255 -13.88 -15.95 27.35
C SER A 255 -12.39 -15.87 26.97
N ALA A 256 -12.00 -14.87 26.18
CA ALA A 256 -10.61 -14.63 25.83
C ALA A 256 -9.81 -13.89 26.92
N GLY A 257 -10.48 -13.41 27.99
CA GLY A 257 -9.84 -12.75 29.13
C GLY A 257 -9.43 -13.72 30.24
N VAL A 258 -8.37 -13.37 30.98
CA VAL A 258 -7.82 -14.15 32.10
C VAL A 258 -8.77 -14.15 33.30
N LYS A 259 -9.59 -13.10 33.45
CA LYS A 259 -10.58 -12.94 34.54
C LYS A 259 -11.92 -13.63 34.25
N TYR A 260 -12.03 -14.42 33.18
CA TYR A 260 -13.27 -15.08 32.81
C TYR A 260 -13.67 -16.19 33.80
N GLU A 261 -14.87 -16.08 34.38
CA GLU A 261 -15.38 -17.00 35.41
C GLU A 261 -16.46 -17.97 34.89
N GLY A 262 -16.66 -18.05 33.58
CA GLY A 262 -17.62 -18.95 32.93
C GLY A 262 -18.94 -18.29 32.50
N THR A 263 -19.62 -18.95 31.57
CA THR A 263 -20.80 -18.44 30.86
C THR A 263 -21.95 -18.04 31.79
N SER A 264 -22.10 -18.70 32.95
CA SER A 264 -23.15 -18.36 33.92
C SER A 264 -23.05 -16.93 34.45
N LYS A 265 -21.84 -16.38 34.61
CA LYS A 265 -21.63 -15.00 35.08
C LYS A 265 -21.94 -13.99 33.99
N ILE A 266 -21.64 -14.32 32.73
CA ILE A 266 -22.00 -13.51 31.56
C ILE A 266 -23.51 -13.48 31.39
N ALA A 267 -24.17 -14.65 31.42
CA ALA A 267 -25.63 -14.75 31.31
C ALA A 267 -26.36 -14.00 32.43
N TYR A 268 -25.85 -14.08 33.67
CA TYR A 268 -26.40 -13.32 34.80
C TYR A 268 -26.35 -11.81 34.56
N ARG A 269 -25.22 -11.29 34.04
CA ARG A 269 -25.09 -9.86 33.70
C ARG A 269 -25.94 -9.49 32.49
N TRP A 270 -25.97 -10.32 31.46
CA TRP A 270 -26.77 -10.12 30.26
C TRP A 270 -28.25 -9.93 30.57
N ASN A 271 -28.80 -10.82 31.41
CA ASN A 271 -30.21 -10.77 31.83
C ASN A 271 -30.54 -9.59 32.77
N SER A 272 -29.52 -8.88 33.27
CA SER A 272 -29.72 -7.67 34.09
C SER A 272 -29.84 -6.38 33.26
N PHE A 273 -29.57 -6.43 31.96
CA PHE A 273 -29.66 -5.27 31.08
C PHE A 273 -31.10 -5.03 30.60
N SER A 274 -31.45 -3.76 30.36
CA SER A 274 -32.76 -3.33 29.86
C SER A 274 -32.60 -2.43 28.65
N LEU A 275 -33.45 -2.62 27.65
CA LEU A 275 -33.47 -1.80 26.43
C LEU A 275 -34.09 -0.40 26.67
N ASN A 276 -34.76 -0.17 27.80
CA ASN A 276 -35.52 1.05 28.09
C ASN A 276 -34.84 1.97 29.13
N SER A 277 -33.52 1.97 29.26
CA SER A 277 -32.81 2.87 30.19
C SER A 277 -32.50 4.25 29.57
N ASP A 278 -32.55 5.33 30.35
CA ASP A 278 -32.25 6.70 29.90
C ASP A 278 -30.78 6.95 29.50
N ALA A 279 -29.86 6.03 29.79
CA ALA A 279 -28.43 6.11 29.44
C ALA A 279 -27.98 4.88 28.62
N GLN A 280 -28.43 4.82 27.36
CA GLN A 280 -28.16 3.67 26.48
C GLN A 280 -26.71 3.66 25.98
N ILE A 281 -25.99 2.58 26.30
CA ILE A 281 -24.67 2.29 25.72
C ILE A 281 -24.88 1.51 24.43
N THR A 282 -24.45 2.07 23.30
CA THR A 282 -24.68 1.51 21.95
C THR A 282 -23.35 1.18 21.27
N MET A 283 -23.40 0.64 20.04
CA MET A 283 -22.18 0.46 19.22
C MET A 283 -21.40 1.77 19.00
N GLY A 284 -22.03 2.94 19.14
CA GLY A 284 -21.32 4.22 19.13
C GLY A 284 -20.26 4.35 20.24
N SER A 285 -20.48 3.72 21.39
CA SER A 285 -19.49 3.67 22.48
C SER A 285 -18.29 2.79 22.11
N ILE A 286 -18.52 1.68 21.39
CA ILE A 286 -17.43 0.84 20.84
C ILE A 286 -16.62 1.62 19.81
N TRP A 287 -17.29 2.39 18.95
CA TRP A 287 -16.61 3.25 17.97
C TRP A 287 -15.75 4.31 18.65
N HIS A 288 -16.24 4.90 19.74
CA HIS A 288 -15.45 5.82 20.56
C HIS A 288 -14.23 5.12 21.18
N MET A 289 -14.43 3.94 21.78
CA MET A 289 -13.35 3.13 22.37
C MET A 289 -12.27 2.78 21.33
N LEU A 290 -12.66 2.40 20.11
CA LEU A 290 -11.75 2.12 19.01
C LEU A 290 -11.00 3.37 18.56
N LYS A 291 -11.71 4.50 18.42
CA LYS A 291 -11.13 5.79 18.02
C LYS A 291 -10.11 6.31 19.04
N GLU A 292 -10.40 6.20 20.34
CA GLU A 292 -9.45 6.53 21.41
C GLU A 292 -8.21 5.64 21.38
N ARG A 293 -8.36 4.41 20.87
CA ARG A 293 -7.27 3.44 20.66
C ARG A 293 -6.59 3.59 19.29
N GLY A 294 -6.89 4.65 18.54
CA GLY A 294 -6.30 4.92 17.22
C GLY A 294 -6.77 3.97 16.11
N LEU A 295 -7.79 3.15 16.38
CA LEU A 295 -8.36 2.20 15.44
C LEU A 295 -9.57 2.82 14.73
N ASP A 296 -9.56 2.77 13.40
CA ASP A 296 -10.71 3.17 12.60
C ASP A 296 -11.67 1.98 12.49
N ALA A 297 -12.82 2.09 13.17
CA ALA A 297 -13.92 1.13 13.08
C ALA A 297 -14.29 0.81 11.63
N ASN A 298 -14.15 1.79 10.74
CA ASN A 298 -14.42 1.58 9.33
C ASN A 298 -13.35 0.70 8.66
N GLN A 299 -12.09 0.89 8.99
CA GLN A 299 -11.05 0.02 8.46
C GLN A 299 -11.18 -1.42 8.98
N ILE A 300 -11.61 -1.60 10.24
CA ILE A 300 -11.81 -2.92 10.84
C ILE A 300 -12.90 -3.71 10.13
N LEU A 301 -14.08 -3.09 9.94
CA LEU A 301 -15.17 -3.73 9.22
C LEU A 301 -14.74 -4.06 7.78
N LYS A 302 -14.14 -3.09 7.07
CA LYS A 302 -13.63 -3.27 5.70
C LYS A 302 -12.61 -4.42 5.58
N LYS A 303 -11.74 -4.61 6.58
CA LYS A 303 -10.78 -5.73 6.66
C LYS A 303 -11.45 -7.09 6.85
N ALA A 304 -12.61 -7.15 7.51
CA ALA A 304 -13.36 -8.38 7.72
C ALA A 304 -14.19 -8.81 6.49
N ASN A 305 -13.98 -8.21 5.31
CA ASN A 305 -14.87 -8.31 4.14
C ASN A 305 -16.33 -7.92 4.44
N LEU A 306 -16.55 -7.24 5.56
CA LEU A 306 -17.84 -6.67 5.92
C LEU A 306 -17.77 -5.22 5.45
N HIS A 307 -18.56 -4.88 4.43
CA HIS A 307 -18.65 -3.48 4.06
C HIS A 307 -18.97 -2.68 5.31
N THR A 308 -18.15 -1.66 5.58
CA THR A 308 -18.53 -0.64 6.53
C THR A 308 -19.84 -0.07 6.09
N HIS A 309 -20.89 -0.44 6.80
CA HIS A 309 -21.99 0.46 7.00
C HIS A 309 -21.46 1.68 7.77
N THR A 310 -20.73 2.58 7.10
CA THR A 310 -21.00 4.02 7.28
C THR A 310 -22.39 4.24 6.68
N GLY A 311 -23.38 3.71 7.38
CA GLY A 311 -24.69 3.38 6.84
C GLY A 311 -25.67 2.99 7.94
N ASP A 312 -25.21 2.59 9.13
CA ASP A 312 -26.14 2.32 10.24
C ASP A 312 -26.66 3.60 10.93
N ALA A 313 -26.15 4.78 10.54
CA ALA A 313 -26.77 6.04 10.94
C ALA A 313 -27.71 6.65 9.87
N LEU A 314 -27.67 6.18 8.61
CA LEU A 314 -28.41 6.86 7.53
C LEU A 314 -29.05 5.94 6.46
N GLY A 315 -28.52 4.74 6.19
CA GLY A 315 -29.06 3.83 5.16
C GLY A 315 -30.43 3.24 5.52
N HIS A 316 -30.65 2.93 6.79
CA HIS A 316 -31.96 2.47 7.30
C HIS A 316 -32.96 3.62 7.56
N SER A 317 -32.51 4.88 7.54
CA SER A 317 -33.38 6.04 7.80
C SER A 317 -34.19 6.49 6.59
N PHE A 318 -33.84 6.06 5.37
CA PHE A 318 -34.49 6.50 4.14
C PHE A 318 -35.36 5.44 3.50
N VAL A 319 -35.40 4.22 4.02
CA VAL A 319 -36.28 3.15 3.55
C VAL A 319 -37.35 2.95 4.62
N ASN A 320 -38.61 3.25 4.31
CA ASN A 320 -39.69 3.02 5.27
C ASN A 320 -39.95 1.51 5.46
N ASP A 321 -40.79 1.15 6.44
CA ASP A 321 -41.17 -0.25 6.75
C ASP A 321 -41.78 -1.02 5.56
N LYS A 322 -42.11 -0.33 4.47
CA LYS A 322 -42.64 -0.89 3.22
C LYS A 322 -41.56 -1.03 2.13
N GLY A 323 -40.30 -0.76 2.42
CA GLY A 323 -39.20 -0.85 1.45
C GLY A 323 -39.09 0.33 0.48
N VAL A 324 -39.76 1.46 0.74
CA VAL A 324 -39.77 2.62 -0.16
C VAL A 324 -38.70 3.63 0.23
N VAL A 325 -37.84 3.98 -0.73
CA VAL A 325 -36.79 5.00 -0.57
C VAL A 325 -37.39 6.40 -0.55
N GLN A 326 -37.02 7.20 0.45
CA GLN A 326 -37.48 8.58 0.66
C GLN A 326 -36.49 9.61 0.11
N ALA A 327 -37.00 10.78 -0.27
CA ALA A 327 -36.19 11.91 -0.73
C ALA A 327 -35.38 12.54 0.41
N LEU A 328 -34.24 13.13 0.08
CA LEU A 328 -33.40 13.90 1.01
C LEU A 328 -34.02 15.26 1.30
N THR A 329 -33.76 15.80 2.50
CA THR A 329 -34.17 17.15 2.87
C THR A 329 -33.46 18.18 1.99
N SER A 330 -34.20 19.09 1.36
CA SER A 330 -33.69 20.04 0.35
C SER A 330 -32.56 20.95 0.85
N ASN A 331 -32.56 21.33 2.13
CA ASN A 331 -31.64 22.33 2.69
C ASN A 331 -30.21 21.82 2.92
N GLY A 332 -29.92 20.54 2.68
CA GLY A 332 -28.60 19.93 2.90
C GLY A 332 -27.65 19.97 1.70
N PHE A 333 -28.15 20.27 0.50
CA PHE A 333 -27.34 20.24 -0.73
C PHE A 333 -26.38 21.45 -0.83
N PRO A 334 -25.12 21.25 -1.26
CA PRO A 334 -24.14 22.32 -1.40
C PRO A 334 -24.57 23.47 -2.31
N HIS A 335 -25.23 23.16 -3.43
CA HIS A 335 -25.74 24.15 -4.37
C HIS A 335 -27.26 24.09 -4.44
N GLN A 336 -27.90 25.17 -3.98
CA GLN A 336 -29.35 25.29 -3.92
C GLN A 336 -29.94 25.85 -5.23
N PRO A 337 -31.21 25.58 -5.54
CA PRO A 337 -31.89 26.20 -6.67
C PRO A 337 -31.90 27.73 -6.53
N ILE A 338 -31.68 28.45 -7.62
CA ILE A 338 -31.71 29.92 -7.65
C ILE A 338 -33.09 30.40 -8.10
N GLY A 339 -33.64 31.42 -7.44
CA GLY A 339 -34.90 32.06 -7.81
C GLY A 339 -36.13 31.21 -7.46
N ARG A 340 -37.05 31.02 -8.42
CA ARG A 340 -38.30 30.26 -8.23
C ARG A 340 -38.19 28.79 -8.61
N SER A 341 -37.02 28.34 -9.09
CA SER A 341 -36.83 26.93 -9.46
C SER A 341 -36.83 26.04 -8.22
N ILE A 342 -37.43 24.86 -8.35
CA ILE A 342 -37.36 23.78 -7.34
C ILE A 342 -36.39 22.67 -7.74
N GLN A 343 -35.76 22.78 -8.92
CA GLN A 343 -34.83 21.79 -9.46
C GLN A 343 -33.43 22.07 -8.94
N LEU A 344 -32.77 21.04 -8.40
CA LEU A 344 -31.39 21.15 -7.94
C LEU A 344 -30.45 21.37 -9.13
N PRO A 345 -29.50 22.32 -9.04
CA PRO A 345 -28.45 22.47 -10.03
C PRO A 345 -27.69 21.16 -10.26
N ALA A 346 -27.50 20.78 -11.53
CA ALA A 346 -26.79 19.57 -11.95
C ALA A 346 -25.26 19.72 -11.80
N THR A 347 -24.82 20.01 -10.58
CA THR A 347 -23.40 20.17 -10.23
C THR A 347 -22.83 18.87 -9.68
N PHE A 348 -21.52 18.67 -9.85
CA PHE A 348 -20.81 17.51 -9.32
C PHE A 348 -20.94 17.41 -7.79
N ASP A 349 -20.81 18.52 -7.07
CA ASP A 349 -20.89 18.55 -5.59
C ASP A 349 -22.26 18.10 -5.07
N ASN A 350 -23.35 18.48 -5.75
CA ASN A 350 -24.69 18.01 -5.43
C ASN A 350 -24.86 16.51 -5.70
N PHE A 351 -24.27 15.99 -6.77
CA PHE A 351 -24.30 14.56 -7.07
C PHE A 351 -23.49 13.76 -6.03
N HIS A 352 -22.30 14.23 -5.68
CA HIS A 352 -21.47 13.63 -4.64
C HIS A 352 -22.19 13.66 -3.29
N HIS A 353 -22.82 14.78 -2.92
CA HIS A 353 -23.65 14.87 -1.72
C HIS A 353 -24.80 13.83 -1.73
N LEU A 354 -25.50 13.69 -2.86
CA LEU A 354 -26.57 12.70 -3.03
C LEU A 354 -26.03 11.28 -2.83
N ALA A 355 -24.96 10.91 -3.54
CA ALA A 355 -24.36 9.58 -3.44
C ALA A 355 -23.96 9.27 -1.99
N LYS A 356 -23.30 10.22 -1.31
CA LYS A 356 -22.89 10.08 0.09
C LYS A 356 -24.08 9.93 1.03
N ALA A 357 -25.14 10.72 0.86
CA ALA A 357 -26.32 10.68 1.72
C ALA A 357 -27.07 9.34 1.63
N TYR A 358 -27.14 8.74 0.43
CA TYR A 358 -27.72 7.40 0.23
C TYR A 358 -26.74 6.25 0.52
N GLY A 359 -25.51 6.53 0.96
CA GLY A 359 -24.48 5.52 1.21
C GLY A 359 -23.97 4.81 -0.05
N ILE A 360 -24.14 5.41 -1.23
CA ILE A 360 -23.71 4.85 -2.51
C ILE A 360 -22.20 5.01 -2.64
N SER A 361 -21.49 3.91 -2.85
CA SER A 361 -20.05 3.90 -3.09
C SER A 361 -19.78 3.75 -4.59
N ILE A 362 -19.11 4.74 -5.18
CA ILE A 362 -18.71 4.75 -6.60
C ILE A 362 -17.19 4.83 -6.66
N ARG A 363 -16.54 3.81 -7.23
CA ARG A 363 -15.08 3.65 -7.22
C ARG A 363 -14.56 3.16 -8.57
N TYR A 364 -13.34 3.51 -8.93
CA TYR A 364 -12.70 3.03 -10.16
C TYR A 364 -11.73 1.87 -9.87
N ASN A 365 -11.92 0.72 -10.52
CA ASN A 365 -11.04 -0.44 -10.40
C ASN A 365 -9.88 -0.32 -11.40
N GLU A 366 -8.65 -0.15 -10.88
CA GLU A 366 -7.43 0.02 -11.69
C GLU A 366 -7.07 -1.21 -12.54
N ILE A 367 -7.51 -2.42 -12.14
CA ILE A 367 -7.23 -3.66 -12.88
C ILE A 367 -8.25 -3.87 -13.99
N THR A 368 -9.54 -3.91 -13.64
CA THR A 368 -10.61 -4.23 -14.61
C THR A 368 -10.98 -3.03 -15.49
N LYS A 369 -10.50 -1.83 -15.15
CA LYS A 369 -10.79 -0.56 -15.84
C LYS A 369 -12.28 -0.22 -15.87
N LYS A 370 -13.03 -0.71 -14.87
CA LYS A 370 -14.48 -0.51 -14.71
C LYS A 370 -14.81 0.33 -13.49
N THR A 371 -15.91 1.07 -13.58
CA THR A 371 -16.54 1.72 -12.44
C THR A 371 -17.32 0.68 -11.63
N SER A 372 -16.91 0.50 -10.37
CA SER A 372 -17.64 -0.30 -9.38
C SER A 372 -18.62 0.60 -8.64
N ILE A 373 -19.89 0.22 -8.65
CA ILE A 373 -20.96 0.90 -7.93
C ILE A 373 -21.50 -0.06 -6.88
N ASP A 374 -21.64 0.40 -5.64
CA ASP A 374 -22.30 -0.32 -4.56
C ASP A 374 -23.42 0.54 -3.98
N ILE A 375 -24.61 -0.05 -3.84
CA ILE A 375 -25.82 0.62 -3.35
C ILE A 375 -26.36 -0.25 -2.21
N PRO A 376 -26.25 0.18 -0.94
CA PRO A 376 -26.46 -0.69 0.23
C PRO A 376 -27.82 -1.41 0.27
N HIS A 377 -28.88 -0.76 -0.23
CA HIS A 377 -30.24 -1.28 -0.17
C HIS A 377 -30.67 -2.05 -1.42
N LEU A 378 -29.81 -2.19 -2.44
CA LEU A 378 -30.16 -2.75 -3.74
C LEU A 378 -29.49 -4.12 -3.95
N LYS A 379 -30.31 -5.17 -4.00
CA LYS A 379 -29.89 -6.49 -4.49
C LYS A 379 -30.14 -6.58 -5.99
N THR A 380 -29.10 -6.88 -6.76
CA THR A 380 -29.18 -7.08 -8.22
C THR A 380 -28.82 -8.52 -8.60
N SER A 381 -29.26 -8.97 -9.78
CA SER A 381 -28.64 -10.14 -10.42
C SER A 381 -27.21 -9.82 -10.85
N ILE A 382 -26.42 -10.86 -11.14
CA ILE A 382 -25.03 -10.71 -11.61
C ILE A 382 -25.01 -10.18 -13.06
N ASP A 383 -25.85 -10.72 -13.93
CA ASP A 383 -25.77 -10.51 -15.40
C ASP A 383 -26.03 -9.07 -15.88
N ASN A 384 -26.67 -8.22 -15.07
CA ASN A 384 -27.03 -6.83 -15.46
C ASN A 384 -26.82 -5.81 -14.31
N ALA A 385 -26.01 -6.17 -13.31
CA ALA A 385 -25.83 -5.38 -12.09
C ALA A 385 -25.47 -3.91 -12.36
N ASP A 386 -24.51 -3.65 -13.26
CA ASP A 386 -23.98 -2.30 -13.49
C ASP A 386 -25.02 -1.36 -14.13
N ASN A 387 -25.75 -1.86 -15.13
CA ASN A 387 -26.81 -1.10 -15.79
C ASN A 387 -27.97 -0.81 -14.83
N VAL A 388 -28.34 -1.80 -14.03
CA VAL A 388 -29.39 -1.68 -13.01
C VAL A 388 -28.98 -0.62 -11.96
N LYS A 389 -27.78 -0.71 -11.40
CA LYS A 389 -27.25 0.25 -10.41
C LYS A 389 -27.27 1.69 -10.93
N ARG A 390 -26.81 1.93 -12.17
CA ARG A 390 -26.89 3.27 -12.80
C ARG A 390 -28.32 3.75 -12.97
N SER A 391 -29.25 2.85 -13.29
CA SER A 391 -30.67 3.17 -13.45
C SER A 391 -31.33 3.53 -12.11
N HIS A 392 -30.94 2.85 -11.03
CA HIS A 392 -31.35 3.21 -9.66
C HIS A 392 -30.81 4.59 -9.24
N ILE A 393 -29.55 4.91 -9.55
CA ILE A 393 -29.01 6.26 -9.30
C ILE A 393 -29.83 7.33 -10.05
N ARG A 394 -30.19 7.09 -11.33
CA ARG A 394 -31.07 8.02 -12.07
C ARG A 394 -32.42 8.20 -11.39
N SER A 395 -33.01 7.13 -10.85
CA SER A 395 -34.26 7.19 -10.09
C SER A 395 -34.11 8.05 -8.83
N LEU A 396 -33.02 7.88 -8.07
CA LEU A 396 -32.72 8.70 -6.90
C LEU A 396 -32.48 10.17 -7.27
N CYS A 397 -31.79 10.46 -8.37
CA CYS A 397 -31.66 11.83 -8.87
C CYS A 397 -33.04 12.46 -9.11
N SER A 398 -33.92 11.78 -9.85
CA SER A 398 -35.28 12.25 -10.11
C SER A 398 -36.09 12.46 -8.83
N LEU A 399 -35.98 11.54 -7.87
CA LEU A 399 -36.64 11.65 -6.55
C LEU A 399 -36.25 12.93 -5.80
N ASN A 400 -35.00 13.37 -5.96
CA ASN A 400 -34.46 14.57 -5.31
C ASN A 400 -34.52 15.81 -6.22
N LYS A 401 -35.26 15.77 -7.33
CA LYS A 401 -35.35 16.87 -8.31
C LYS A 401 -33.98 17.28 -8.88
N TYR A 402 -33.06 16.32 -9.00
CA TYR A 402 -31.74 16.47 -9.60
C TYR A 402 -31.75 15.88 -11.02
N SER A 403 -31.05 16.50 -11.97
CA SER A 403 -31.04 16.02 -13.37
C SER A 403 -30.39 14.64 -13.51
N SER A 404 -31.07 13.69 -14.14
CA SER A 404 -30.52 12.35 -14.40
C SER A 404 -29.60 12.27 -15.61
N SER A 405 -29.50 13.34 -16.42
CA SER A 405 -28.71 13.36 -17.65
C SER A 405 -27.20 13.26 -17.40
N VAL A 406 -26.74 13.79 -16.27
CA VAL A 406 -25.31 13.88 -15.88
C VAL A 406 -24.80 12.66 -15.11
N VAL A 407 -25.67 11.67 -14.84
CA VAL A 407 -25.35 10.55 -13.95
C VAL A 407 -24.17 9.73 -14.45
N ASN A 408 -24.05 9.47 -15.75
CA ASN A 408 -22.94 8.69 -16.28
C ASN A 408 -21.61 9.44 -16.08
N ASP A 409 -21.55 10.69 -16.53
CA ASP A 409 -20.36 11.53 -16.46
C ASP A 409 -19.90 11.75 -15.01
N PHE A 410 -20.84 12.01 -14.09
CA PHE A 410 -20.52 12.21 -12.67
C PHE A 410 -20.23 10.90 -11.93
N CYS A 411 -20.79 9.76 -12.34
CA CYS A 411 -20.33 8.47 -11.83
C CYS A 411 -18.87 8.22 -12.23
N GLU A 412 -18.49 8.53 -13.47
CA GLU A 412 -17.12 8.36 -13.94
C GLU A 412 -16.16 9.32 -13.22
N ALA A 413 -16.51 10.61 -13.14
CA ALA A 413 -15.71 11.60 -12.40
C ALA A 413 -15.57 11.23 -10.92
N LEU A 414 -16.64 10.77 -10.26
CA LEU A 414 -16.58 10.37 -8.85
C LEU A 414 -15.79 9.06 -8.67
N ALA A 415 -15.87 8.13 -9.62
CA ALA A 415 -15.07 6.91 -9.60
C ALA A 415 -13.57 7.21 -9.70
N ASP A 416 -13.17 8.13 -10.57
CA ASP A 416 -11.78 8.54 -10.74
C ASP A 416 -11.21 9.28 -9.50
N LEU A 417 -12.06 9.93 -8.69
CA LEU A 417 -11.64 10.44 -7.37
C LEU A 417 -11.47 9.33 -6.31
N ASN A 418 -12.04 8.15 -6.56
CA ASN A 418 -12.09 7.03 -5.61
C ASN A 418 -11.50 5.76 -6.24
N VAL A 419 -10.27 5.86 -6.75
CA VAL A 419 -9.55 4.73 -7.36
C VAL A 419 -9.21 3.65 -6.34
N TYR A 420 -9.17 2.40 -6.80
CA TYR A 420 -8.68 1.29 -6.00
C TYR A 420 -8.13 0.19 -6.89
N ASN A 421 -7.24 -0.61 -6.32
CA ASN A 421 -6.67 -1.77 -6.99
C ASN A 421 -6.93 -2.98 -6.09
N PRO A 422 -7.86 -3.88 -6.48
CA PRO A 422 -8.26 -5.00 -5.62
C PRO A 422 -7.10 -5.96 -5.33
N VAL A 423 -6.14 -6.10 -6.25
CA VAL A 423 -4.94 -6.92 -6.04
C VAL A 423 -3.99 -6.25 -5.04
N ARG A 424 -3.73 -4.95 -5.20
CA ARG A 424 -2.91 -4.20 -4.24
C ARG A 424 -3.50 -4.26 -2.84
N ASP A 425 -4.82 -4.06 -2.74
CA ASP A 425 -5.57 -4.11 -1.49
C ASP A 425 -5.50 -5.51 -0.86
N TRP A 426 -5.54 -6.59 -1.66
CA TRP A 426 -5.36 -7.97 -1.20
C TRP A 426 -3.93 -8.26 -0.71
N ILE A 427 -2.91 -7.91 -1.48
CA ILE A 427 -1.50 -8.09 -1.08
C ILE A 427 -1.22 -7.31 0.22
N ALA A 428 -1.75 -6.08 0.35
CA ALA A 428 -1.57 -5.24 1.54
C ALA A 428 -2.57 -5.52 2.68
N SER A 429 -3.49 -6.48 2.52
CA SER A 429 -4.55 -6.76 3.50
C SER A 429 -4.01 -7.22 4.86
N SER A 430 -2.91 -7.98 4.84
CA SER A 430 -2.12 -8.36 6.01
C SER A 430 -0.64 -8.13 5.72
N PRO A 431 0.15 -7.57 6.66
CA PRO A 431 1.59 -7.48 6.50
C PRO A 431 2.20 -8.89 6.41
N TRP A 432 3.41 -8.99 5.85
CA TRP A 432 4.14 -10.25 5.90
C TRP A 432 4.43 -10.62 7.35
N ASP A 433 4.20 -11.88 7.68
CA ASP A 433 4.33 -12.42 9.04
C ASP A 433 5.77 -12.80 9.43
N GLY A 434 6.74 -12.56 8.55
CA GLY A 434 8.15 -12.89 8.76
C GLY A 434 8.51 -14.36 8.52
N ILE A 435 7.56 -15.22 8.12
CA ILE A 435 7.82 -16.62 7.78
C ILE A 435 8.20 -16.71 6.30
N ASP A 436 9.40 -17.23 6.02
CA ASP A 436 9.87 -17.45 4.67
C ASP A 436 9.12 -18.61 3.98
N ARG A 437 8.49 -18.32 2.85
CA ARG A 437 7.74 -19.27 2.02
C ARG A 437 8.29 -19.41 0.61
N LEU A 438 9.38 -18.73 0.24
CA LEU A 438 9.84 -18.70 -1.14
C LEU A 438 10.33 -20.06 -1.62
N GLU A 439 11.09 -20.79 -0.80
CA GLU A 439 11.55 -22.14 -1.14
C GLU A 439 10.38 -23.12 -1.34
N ALA A 440 9.37 -23.06 -0.46
CA ALA A 440 8.16 -23.87 -0.62
C ALA A 440 7.36 -23.47 -1.87
N PHE A 441 7.32 -22.17 -2.20
CA PHE A 441 6.71 -21.67 -3.43
C PHE A 441 7.45 -22.17 -4.68
N TYR A 442 8.78 -22.13 -4.71
CA TYR A 442 9.56 -22.67 -5.84
C TYR A 442 9.40 -24.18 -5.99
N ALA A 443 9.28 -24.91 -4.87
CA ALA A 443 9.02 -26.34 -4.86
C ALA A 443 7.63 -26.73 -5.40
N THR A 444 6.71 -25.78 -5.60
CA THR A 444 5.43 -26.05 -6.27
C THR A 444 5.59 -26.40 -7.74
N VAL A 445 6.77 -26.16 -8.34
CA VAL A 445 7.08 -26.47 -9.73
C VAL A 445 8.32 -27.37 -9.76
N VAL A 446 8.17 -28.57 -10.31
CA VAL A 446 9.28 -29.51 -10.54
C VAL A 446 9.66 -29.43 -12.01
N ALA A 447 10.85 -28.88 -12.28
CA ALA A 447 11.40 -28.80 -13.63
C ALA A 447 11.94 -30.16 -14.09
N ASP A 448 12.23 -30.29 -15.39
CA ASP A 448 12.96 -31.44 -15.92
C ASP A 448 14.38 -31.52 -15.35
N ASP A 449 14.94 -32.73 -15.26
CA ASP A 449 16.21 -33.01 -14.58
C ASP A 449 17.40 -32.22 -15.16
N ASP A 450 17.35 -31.92 -16.46
CA ASP A 450 18.38 -31.17 -17.18
C ASP A 450 18.25 -29.64 -17.01
N PHE A 451 17.15 -29.16 -16.42
CA PHE A 451 16.93 -27.73 -16.22
C PHE A 451 17.55 -27.23 -14.92
N PRO A 452 18.40 -26.17 -14.93
CA PRO A 452 19.06 -25.71 -13.71
C PRO A 452 18.07 -25.19 -12.65
N GLU A 453 18.05 -25.83 -11.48
CA GLU A 453 17.13 -25.51 -10.38
C GLU A 453 17.24 -24.05 -9.92
N ASP A 454 18.45 -23.51 -9.78
CA ASP A 454 18.67 -22.11 -9.40
C ASP A 454 18.11 -21.13 -10.46
N PHE A 455 18.17 -21.52 -11.73
CA PHE A 455 17.64 -20.70 -12.80
C PHE A 455 16.11 -20.75 -12.85
N LYS A 456 15.50 -21.91 -12.56
CA LYS A 456 14.05 -22.04 -12.35
C LYS A 456 13.58 -21.06 -11.27
N LYS A 457 14.23 -21.07 -10.11
CA LYS A 457 13.94 -20.13 -9.01
C LYS A 457 14.09 -18.68 -9.44
N THR A 458 15.13 -18.37 -10.21
CA THR A 458 15.37 -17.02 -10.76
C THR A 458 14.23 -16.56 -11.65
N LEU A 459 13.79 -17.37 -12.62
CA LEU A 459 12.68 -17.03 -13.52
C LEU A 459 11.37 -16.82 -12.75
N MET A 460 11.03 -17.74 -11.83
CA MET A 460 9.83 -17.63 -10.99
C MET A 460 9.89 -16.38 -10.10
N LYS A 461 11.03 -16.11 -9.46
CA LYS A 461 11.26 -14.93 -8.61
C LYS A 461 11.05 -13.64 -9.39
N ARG A 462 11.75 -13.47 -10.51
CA ARG A 462 11.67 -12.24 -11.34
C ARG A 462 10.24 -12.00 -11.80
N TRP A 463 9.54 -13.07 -12.22
CA TRP A 463 8.16 -12.98 -12.67
C TRP A 463 7.20 -12.58 -11.54
N MET A 464 7.33 -13.16 -10.35
CA MET A 464 6.53 -12.79 -9.17
C MET A 464 6.78 -11.35 -8.72
N ILE A 465 8.03 -10.88 -8.71
CA ILE A 465 8.34 -9.46 -8.46
C ILE A 465 7.67 -8.59 -9.52
N GLY A 466 7.64 -9.03 -10.78
CA GLY A 466 6.93 -8.36 -11.86
C GLY A 466 5.43 -8.26 -11.60
N ALA A 467 4.80 -9.33 -11.10
CA ALA A 467 3.39 -9.34 -10.73
C ALA A 467 3.08 -8.34 -9.59
N VAL A 468 3.96 -8.23 -8.59
CA VAL A 468 3.85 -7.20 -7.53
C VAL A 468 4.06 -5.80 -8.10
N ALA A 469 5.14 -5.60 -8.87
CA ALA A 469 5.49 -4.31 -9.46
C ALA A 469 4.35 -3.77 -10.35
N ALA A 470 3.66 -4.65 -11.09
CA ALA A 470 2.53 -4.28 -11.94
C ALA A 470 1.42 -3.55 -11.17
N VAL A 471 1.20 -3.85 -9.89
CA VAL A 471 0.08 -3.28 -9.11
C VAL A 471 0.51 -2.18 -8.12
N PHE A 472 1.77 -2.18 -7.67
CA PHE A 472 2.30 -1.18 -6.75
C PHE A 472 2.97 0.01 -7.44
N MET A 473 3.58 -0.19 -8.61
CA MET A 473 4.28 0.88 -9.31
C MET A 473 3.27 1.86 -9.96
N PRO A 474 3.30 3.17 -9.69
CA PRO A 474 2.32 4.11 -10.26
C PRO A 474 2.35 4.16 -11.80
N SER A 475 3.53 4.10 -12.40
CA SER A 475 3.73 4.09 -13.86
C SER A 475 5.12 3.58 -14.23
N GLY A 476 5.33 3.18 -15.49
CA GLY A 476 6.65 2.74 -16.00
C GLY A 476 6.92 1.24 -15.82
N PHE A 477 6.02 0.52 -15.16
CA PHE A 477 6.04 -0.95 -15.18
C PHE A 477 5.89 -1.45 -16.60
N HIS A 478 6.72 -2.41 -16.99
CA HIS A 478 6.64 -3.09 -18.27
C HIS A 478 6.98 -4.57 -18.08
N CYS A 479 6.22 -5.43 -18.76
CA CYS A 479 6.46 -6.87 -18.73
C CYS A 479 7.61 -7.20 -19.69
N ARG A 480 8.73 -7.72 -19.18
CA ARG A 480 9.89 -8.09 -20.01
C ARG A 480 9.80 -9.49 -20.58
N GLY A 481 9.21 -10.42 -19.82
CA GLY A 481 9.02 -11.79 -20.26
C GLY A 481 7.73 -12.41 -19.75
N VAL A 482 7.37 -13.49 -20.39
CA VAL A 482 6.21 -14.34 -20.15
C VAL A 482 6.73 -15.61 -19.52
N LEU A 483 6.31 -15.92 -18.29
CA LEU A 483 6.66 -17.20 -17.67
C LEU A 483 5.91 -18.31 -18.41
N THR A 484 6.65 -19.27 -18.95
CA THR A 484 6.09 -20.31 -19.81
C THR A 484 6.37 -21.68 -19.21
N PHE A 485 5.33 -22.44 -18.90
CA PHE A 485 5.49 -23.85 -18.50
C PHE A 485 5.27 -24.76 -19.69
N SER A 486 6.31 -25.53 -20.04
CA SER A 486 6.26 -26.56 -21.06
C SER A 486 6.27 -27.94 -20.43
N GLY A 487 5.43 -28.85 -20.92
CA GLY A 487 5.38 -30.22 -20.43
C GLY A 487 4.05 -30.87 -20.75
N LYS A 488 3.87 -32.13 -20.34
CA LYS A 488 2.70 -32.96 -20.69
C LYS A 488 1.36 -32.24 -20.43
N GLN A 489 0.36 -32.57 -21.24
CA GLN A 489 -1.00 -32.09 -21.02
C GLN A 489 -1.55 -32.64 -19.69
N GLY A 490 -2.39 -31.86 -19.01
CA GLY A 490 -3.07 -32.31 -17.79
C GLY A 490 -2.24 -32.19 -16.50
N LEU A 491 -1.02 -31.65 -16.53
CA LEU A 491 -0.20 -31.43 -15.32
C LEU A 491 -0.75 -30.39 -14.34
N GLY A 492 -1.78 -29.62 -14.72
CA GLY A 492 -2.35 -28.56 -13.87
C GLY A 492 -1.71 -27.18 -14.03
N LYS A 493 -0.99 -26.91 -15.13
CA LYS A 493 -0.32 -25.61 -15.43
C LYS A 493 -1.23 -24.40 -15.24
N THR A 494 -2.40 -24.41 -15.88
CA THR A 494 -3.41 -23.35 -15.76
C THR A 494 -4.01 -23.29 -14.34
N SER A 495 -4.14 -24.45 -13.68
CA SER A 495 -4.62 -24.51 -12.28
C SER A 495 -3.61 -23.92 -11.30
N TRP A 496 -2.31 -24.07 -11.56
CA TRP A 496 -1.25 -23.44 -10.78
C TRP A 496 -1.28 -21.91 -10.91
N LEU A 497 -1.52 -21.37 -12.11
CA LEU A 497 -1.71 -19.91 -12.26
C LEU A 497 -2.92 -19.43 -11.44
N ASN A 498 -4.04 -20.16 -11.52
CA ASN A 498 -5.24 -19.86 -10.75
C ASN A 498 -4.99 -19.94 -9.23
N SER A 499 -4.17 -20.87 -8.76
CA SER A 499 -3.90 -21.04 -7.33
C SER A 499 -3.08 -19.90 -6.73
N LEU A 500 -2.42 -19.08 -7.56
CA LEU A 500 -1.70 -17.89 -7.08
C LEU A 500 -2.63 -16.85 -6.44
N VAL A 501 -3.91 -16.82 -6.81
CA VAL A 501 -4.92 -15.97 -6.17
C VAL A 501 -5.88 -16.86 -5.38
N SER A 502 -5.64 -16.95 -4.07
CA SER A 502 -6.35 -17.84 -3.17
C SER A 502 -7.81 -17.41 -2.91
N ASP A 503 -8.09 -16.11 -2.94
CA ASP A 503 -9.45 -15.57 -2.86
C ASP A 503 -10.22 -15.83 -4.17
N GLU A 504 -11.29 -16.62 -4.10
CA GLU A 504 -12.06 -17.05 -5.27
C GLU A 504 -12.75 -15.89 -6.00
N LYS A 505 -13.29 -14.93 -5.23
CA LYS A 505 -13.98 -13.77 -5.81
C LYS A 505 -12.97 -12.91 -6.56
N LEU A 506 -11.87 -12.55 -5.91
CA LEU A 506 -10.79 -11.77 -6.51
C LEU A 506 -10.23 -12.49 -7.74
N ARG A 507 -9.96 -13.79 -7.63
CA ARG A 507 -9.44 -14.60 -8.75
C ARG A 507 -10.32 -14.48 -9.98
N SER A 508 -11.63 -14.62 -9.83
CA SER A 508 -12.58 -14.50 -10.96
C SER A 508 -12.61 -13.13 -11.62
N GLU A 509 -12.15 -12.08 -10.92
CA GLU A 509 -12.12 -10.71 -11.42
C GLU A 509 -10.78 -10.32 -12.07
N VAL A 510 -9.68 -10.97 -11.69
CA VAL A 510 -8.31 -10.49 -12.03
C VAL A 510 -7.44 -11.52 -12.75
N VAL A 511 -7.84 -12.79 -12.78
CA VAL A 511 -7.11 -13.87 -13.47
C VAL A 511 -7.89 -14.29 -14.71
N LEU A 512 -7.23 -14.21 -15.87
CA LEU A 512 -7.78 -14.63 -17.14
C LEU A 512 -7.02 -15.85 -17.65
N THR A 513 -7.72 -16.97 -17.78
CA THR A 513 -7.17 -18.22 -18.32
C THR A 513 -7.79 -18.61 -19.65
N GLY A 514 -7.07 -19.34 -20.49
CA GLY A 514 -7.56 -19.83 -21.78
C GLY A 514 -7.69 -18.74 -22.85
N HIS A 515 -7.05 -17.58 -22.67
CA HIS A 515 -7.21 -16.46 -23.59
C HIS A 515 -6.38 -16.65 -24.85
N CYS A 516 -7.04 -16.77 -26.00
CA CYS A 516 -6.39 -16.77 -27.31
C CYS A 516 -6.15 -15.32 -27.74
N LEU A 517 -4.96 -14.80 -27.43
CA LEU A 517 -4.64 -13.39 -27.66
C LEU A 517 -4.44 -13.10 -29.16
N ASP A 518 -5.29 -12.22 -29.70
CA ASP A 518 -5.11 -11.65 -31.03
C ASP A 518 -4.56 -10.21 -30.92
N ALA A 519 -3.26 -10.06 -31.15
CA ALA A 519 -2.59 -8.77 -31.11
C ALA A 519 -3.07 -7.76 -32.18
N SER A 520 -3.85 -8.20 -33.18
CA SER A 520 -4.46 -7.34 -34.19
C SER A 520 -5.88 -6.89 -33.83
N ASN A 521 -6.50 -7.49 -32.80
CA ASN A 521 -7.86 -7.20 -32.37
C ASN A 521 -7.86 -6.37 -31.08
N LYS A 522 -8.38 -5.15 -31.15
CA LYS A 522 -8.46 -4.23 -30.00
C LYS A 522 -9.26 -4.82 -28.82
N ASP A 523 -10.33 -5.58 -29.07
CA ASP A 523 -11.14 -6.18 -28.00
C ASP A 523 -10.39 -7.33 -27.32
N SER A 524 -9.60 -8.09 -28.08
CA SER A 524 -8.73 -9.13 -27.53
C SER A 524 -7.63 -8.54 -26.65
N LEU A 525 -7.03 -7.42 -27.07
CA LEU A 525 -6.05 -6.69 -26.28
C LEU A 525 -6.71 -6.10 -25.02
N SER A 526 -7.86 -5.44 -25.16
CA SER A 526 -8.68 -4.89 -24.07
C SER A 526 -8.97 -5.93 -22.98
N THR A 527 -9.39 -7.13 -23.39
CA THR A 527 -9.70 -8.23 -22.48
C THR A 527 -8.46 -8.64 -21.68
N ALA A 528 -7.30 -8.78 -22.35
CA ALA A 528 -6.06 -9.12 -21.66
C ALA A 528 -5.64 -8.03 -20.66
N ILE A 529 -5.63 -6.76 -21.08
CA ILE A 529 -5.16 -5.66 -20.22
C ILE A 529 -6.14 -5.29 -19.10
N SER A 530 -7.34 -5.87 -19.08
CA SER A 530 -8.34 -5.68 -18.00
C SER A 530 -8.22 -6.75 -16.91
N ASN A 531 -7.11 -7.49 -16.90
CA ASN A 531 -6.79 -8.54 -15.94
C ASN A 531 -5.35 -8.35 -15.42
N TRP A 532 -5.07 -8.86 -14.23
CA TRP A 532 -3.73 -8.83 -13.64
C TRP A 532 -2.86 -9.97 -14.16
N LEU A 533 -3.32 -11.22 -14.01
CA LEU A 533 -2.63 -12.40 -14.50
C LEU A 533 -3.35 -12.95 -15.72
N VAL A 534 -2.66 -13.04 -16.85
CA VAL A 534 -3.24 -13.51 -18.12
C VAL A 534 -2.45 -14.69 -18.63
N GLU A 535 -3.11 -15.86 -18.73
CA GLU A 535 -2.58 -16.99 -19.47
C GLU A 535 -2.92 -16.85 -20.97
N PHE A 536 -1.91 -17.02 -21.81
CA PHE A 536 -2.11 -17.36 -23.21
C PHE A 536 -2.52 -18.83 -23.34
N GLY A 537 -3.82 -19.06 -23.50
CA GLY A 537 -4.34 -20.37 -23.85
C GLY A 537 -3.96 -20.72 -25.29
N GLU A 538 -3.62 -21.99 -25.55
CA GLU A 538 -3.30 -22.48 -26.90
C GLU A 538 -2.20 -21.65 -27.59
N VAL A 539 -1.04 -21.59 -26.94
CA VAL A 539 0.15 -20.85 -27.37
C VAL A 539 0.48 -21.09 -28.85
N GLU A 540 0.33 -22.31 -29.38
CA GLU A 540 0.54 -22.59 -30.81
C GLU A 540 -0.34 -21.75 -31.75
N ALA A 541 -1.61 -21.52 -31.40
CA ALA A 541 -2.50 -20.67 -32.19
C ALA A 541 -2.10 -19.20 -32.11
N THR A 542 -1.67 -18.75 -30.92
CA THR A 542 -1.16 -17.40 -30.68
C THR A 542 0.14 -17.13 -31.47
N PHE A 543 1.00 -18.15 -31.64
CA PHE A 543 2.29 -18.06 -32.34
C PHE A 543 2.22 -18.21 -33.86
N ARG A 544 1.07 -18.61 -34.42
CA ARG A 544 0.86 -18.64 -35.89
C ARG A 544 0.72 -17.26 -36.52
N LYS A 545 0.42 -16.23 -35.72
CA LYS A 545 0.30 -14.82 -36.12
C LYS A 545 1.64 -14.09 -35.91
N PRO A 546 1.90 -12.92 -36.53
CA PRO A 546 3.22 -12.29 -36.48
C PRO A 546 3.68 -11.99 -35.04
N VAL A 547 4.59 -12.82 -34.54
CA VAL A 547 5.17 -12.81 -33.19
C VAL A 547 5.75 -11.43 -32.81
N SER A 548 6.12 -10.61 -33.80
CA SER A 548 6.58 -9.23 -33.61
C SER A 548 5.55 -8.33 -32.94
N LEU A 549 4.25 -8.46 -33.26
CA LEU A 549 3.19 -7.64 -32.62
C LEU A 549 2.98 -8.07 -31.17
N LEU A 550 3.00 -9.37 -30.91
CA LEU A 550 2.88 -9.93 -29.57
C LEU A 550 4.04 -9.48 -28.68
N LYS A 551 5.28 -9.55 -29.19
CA LYS A 551 6.47 -9.05 -28.48
C LYS A 551 6.35 -7.59 -28.10
N SER A 552 5.94 -6.75 -29.07
CA SER A 552 5.71 -5.32 -28.83
C SER A 552 4.67 -5.12 -27.72
N PHE A 553 3.53 -5.80 -27.82
CA PHE A 553 2.45 -5.72 -26.84
C PHE A 553 2.85 -6.16 -25.43
N VAL A 554 3.61 -7.25 -25.30
CA VAL A 554 4.13 -7.72 -24.01
C VAL A 554 5.02 -6.64 -23.37
N THR A 555 5.88 -5.99 -24.15
CA THR A 555 6.87 -5.03 -23.65
C THR A 555 6.36 -3.61 -23.38
N ASN A 556 5.12 -3.29 -23.75
CA ASN A 556 4.56 -1.95 -23.52
C ASN A 556 4.47 -1.64 -22.02
N ASP A 557 4.84 -0.41 -21.65
CA ASP A 557 4.70 0.14 -20.29
C ASP A 557 3.33 0.80 -20.06
N LYS A 558 2.65 1.13 -21.15
CA LYS A 558 1.32 1.75 -21.17
C LYS A 558 0.40 1.06 -22.15
N ASP A 559 -0.87 1.00 -21.78
CA ASP A 559 -1.95 0.46 -22.58
C ASP A 559 -2.84 1.57 -23.11
N ILE A 560 -3.07 1.56 -24.42
CA ILE A 560 -4.05 2.45 -25.06
C ILE A 560 -5.35 1.68 -25.14
N PHE A 561 -6.37 2.16 -24.43
CA PHE A 561 -7.66 1.52 -24.34
C PHE A 561 -8.79 2.54 -24.41
N ARG A 562 -9.83 2.20 -25.18
CA ARG A 562 -11.07 2.96 -25.22
C ARG A 562 -12.09 2.30 -24.30
N ARG A 563 -12.47 2.99 -23.22
CA ARG A 563 -13.56 2.49 -22.36
C ARG A 563 -14.84 2.37 -23.21
N PRO A 564 -15.71 1.39 -22.94
CA PRO A 564 -17.05 1.37 -23.52
C PRO A 564 -17.71 2.75 -23.35
N TYR A 565 -18.24 3.32 -24.44
CA TYR A 565 -18.89 4.63 -24.48
C TYR A 565 -18.00 5.87 -24.31
N ALA A 566 -16.68 5.73 -24.13
CA ALA A 566 -15.77 6.88 -24.17
C ALA A 566 -15.68 7.47 -25.58
N SER A 567 -15.60 8.79 -25.68
CA SER A 567 -15.44 9.50 -26.96
C SER A 567 -14.02 9.39 -27.53
N ALA A 568 -13.02 9.15 -26.68
CA ALA A 568 -11.60 9.09 -27.04
C ALA A 568 -10.87 7.92 -26.35
N ASP A 569 -9.73 7.52 -26.94
CA ASP A 569 -8.82 6.55 -26.34
C ASP A 569 -8.16 7.15 -25.10
N SER A 570 -7.93 6.34 -24.08
CA SER A 570 -7.23 6.71 -22.85
C SER A 570 -5.98 5.85 -22.67
N THR A 571 -4.96 6.42 -22.05
CA THR A 571 -3.70 5.74 -21.78
C THR A 571 -3.65 5.32 -20.32
N TYR A 572 -3.42 4.04 -20.07
CA TYR A 572 -3.35 3.45 -18.74
C TYR A 572 -1.96 2.89 -18.46
N PRO A 573 -1.45 3.00 -17.22
CA PRO A 573 -0.28 2.22 -16.81
C PRO A 573 -0.53 0.72 -17.01
N ARG A 574 0.49 -0.02 -17.47
CA ARG A 574 0.41 -1.48 -17.57
C ARG A 574 0.24 -2.08 -16.17
N ARG A 575 -0.80 -2.90 -16.00
CA ARG A 575 -1.10 -3.65 -14.75
C ARG A 575 -1.10 -5.17 -14.94
N THR A 576 -0.77 -5.63 -16.14
CA THR A 576 -0.93 -7.03 -16.56
C THR A 576 0.42 -7.75 -16.68
N VAL A 577 0.48 -8.97 -16.19
CA VAL A 577 1.59 -9.91 -16.29
C VAL A 577 1.12 -11.17 -16.98
N PHE A 578 1.95 -11.66 -17.90
CA PHE A 578 1.59 -12.76 -18.78
C PHE A 578 2.23 -14.08 -18.34
N PHE A 579 1.46 -15.14 -18.52
CA PHE A 579 1.85 -16.53 -18.34
C PHE A 579 1.48 -17.31 -19.61
N ALA A 580 2.18 -18.40 -19.88
CA ALA A 580 1.89 -19.29 -21.00
C ALA A 580 1.97 -20.74 -20.56
N SER A 581 1.02 -21.56 -21.01
CA SER A 581 1.06 -23.00 -20.81
C SER A 581 1.13 -23.71 -22.17
N VAL A 582 2.13 -24.59 -22.33
CA VAL A 582 2.34 -25.33 -23.57
C VAL A 582 2.45 -26.82 -23.29
N ASN A 583 1.99 -27.61 -24.27
CA ASN A 583 2.04 -29.07 -24.20
C ASN A 583 3.27 -29.64 -24.92
N ASP A 584 3.71 -28.99 -26.00
CA ASP A 584 4.92 -29.34 -26.72
C ASP A 584 6.14 -28.66 -26.08
N THR A 585 7.26 -29.37 -26.05
CA THR A 585 8.57 -28.81 -25.72
C THR A 585 9.09 -27.94 -26.85
N ASN A 586 8.76 -28.28 -28.10
CA ASN A 586 9.21 -27.59 -29.31
C ASN A 586 8.11 -26.66 -29.84
N PHE A 587 7.96 -25.47 -29.23
CA PHE A 587 6.89 -24.52 -29.60
C PHE A 587 7.42 -23.15 -30.05
N LEU A 588 8.69 -22.86 -29.80
CA LEU A 588 9.30 -21.59 -30.15
C LEU A 588 9.72 -21.59 -31.62
N ASN A 589 9.10 -20.74 -32.43
CA ASN A 589 9.33 -20.68 -33.89
C ASN A 589 9.89 -19.33 -34.37
N ASP A 590 10.27 -18.43 -33.45
CA ASP A 590 10.66 -17.07 -33.82
C ASP A 590 12.13 -16.95 -34.22
N ILE A 591 12.34 -16.82 -35.52
CA ILE A 591 13.63 -16.58 -36.19
C ILE A 591 14.33 -15.28 -35.70
N THR A 592 13.60 -14.34 -35.08
CA THR A 592 14.13 -13.07 -34.54
C THR A 592 14.52 -13.12 -33.06
N GLY A 593 14.38 -14.29 -32.41
CA GLY A 593 14.87 -14.57 -31.05
C GLY A 593 13.76 -14.73 -30.00
N ASN A 594 13.96 -15.61 -29.02
CA ASN A 594 12.92 -16.07 -28.09
C ASN A 594 13.02 -15.48 -26.67
N SER A 595 13.71 -14.35 -26.49
CA SER A 595 14.02 -13.78 -25.16
C SER A 595 12.83 -13.33 -24.30
N ARG A 596 11.60 -13.29 -24.87
CA ARG A 596 10.37 -12.93 -24.14
C ARG A 596 9.74 -14.13 -23.47
N TRP A 597 10.19 -15.35 -23.78
CA TRP A 597 9.62 -16.59 -23.27
C TRP A 597 10.55 -17.15 -22.21
N TRP A 598 10.13 -17.03 -20.95
CA TRP A 598 10.87 -17.54 -19.80
C TRP A 598 10.43 -18.98 -19.57
N THR A 599 10.91 -19.86 -20.45
CA THR A 599 10.46 -21.25 -20.53
C THR A 599 11.07 -22.10 -19.44
N ILE A 600 10.21 -22.84 -18.75
CA ILE A 600 10.58 -23.87 -17.79
C ILE A 600 9.93 -25.18 -18.28
N PRO A 601 10.73 -26.17 -18.73
CA PRO A 601 10.24 -27.51 -18.96
C PRO A 601 9.96 -28.16 -17.60
N ILE A 602 8.76 -28.71 -17.43
CA ILE A 602 8.25 -29.19 -16.13
C ILE A 602 7.76 -30.64 -16.19
N GLN A 603 8.09 -31.36 -15.13
CA GLN A 603 7.59 -32.71 -14.89
C GLN A 603 6.23 -32.68 -14.19
N SER A 604 6.07 -31.76 -13.24
CA SER A 604 4.84 -31.62 -12.46
C SER A 604 4.69 -30.24 -11.83
N VAL A 605 3.46 -29.85 -11.52
CA VAL A 605 3.15 -28.71 -10.65
C VAL A 605 2.21 -29.13 -9.53
N ASN A 606 2.36 -28.49 -8.36
CA ASN A 606 1.44 -28.61 -7.24
C ASN A 606 0.59 -27.35 -7.16
N TYR A 607 -0.62 -27.39 -7.73
CA TYR A 607 -1.62 -26.31 -7.62
C TYR A 607 -2.47 -26.40 -6.33
N GLN A 608 -2.31 -27.48 -5.55
CA GLN A 608 -2.94 -27.67 -4.23
C GLN A 608 -1.90 -27.50 -3.12
N HIS A 609 -0.97 -26.55 -3.30
CA HIS A 609 0.19 -26.36 -2.44
C HIS A 609 -0.14 -25.96 -0.99
N GLY A 610 -1.36 -25.50 -0.71
CA GLY A 610 -1.78 -25.09 0.64
C GLY A 610 -1.10 -23.83 1.18
N LEU A 611 -0.13 -23.27 0.46
CA LEU A 611 0.50 -21.99 0.80
C LEU A 611 -0.53 -20.85 0.88
N ASP A 612 -0.36 -20.02 1.91
CA ASP A 612 -1.04 -18.74 1.99
C ASP A 612 -0.45 -17.79 0.95
N MET A 613 -1.08 -17.71 -0.21
CA MET A 613 -0.60 -16.88 -1.30
C MET A 613 -0.63 -15.39 -0.99
N GLN A 614 -1.51 -14.94 -0.08
CA GLN A 614 -1.49 -13.54 0.35
C GLN A 614 -0.16 -13.23 1.04
N GLN A 615 0.31 -14.13 1.92
CA GLN A 615 1.61 -14.01 2.59
C GLN A 615 2.81 -14.20 1.65
N VAL A 616 2.70 -15.06 0.64
CA VAL A 616 3.76 -15.21 -0.39
C VAL A 616 3.94 -13.91 -1.17
N PHE A 617 2.84 -13.28 -1.62
CA PHE A 617 2.93 -11.99 -2.31
C PHE A 617 3.38 -10.85 -1.37
N ALA A 618 2.97 -10.86 -0.10
CA ALA A 618 3.46 -9.92 0.90
C ALA A 618 4.98 -10.03 1.08
N GLN A 619 5.52 -11.25 1.14
CA GLN A 619 6.97 -11.50 1.20
C GLN A 619 7.68 -11.00 -0.06
N PHE A 620 7.19 -11.29 -1.27
CA PHE A 620 7.79 -10.74 -2.51
C PHE A 620 7.75 -9.21 -2.54
N LYS A 621 6.70 -8.59 -1.97
CA LYS A 621 6.60 -7.14 -1.88
C LYS A 621 7.65 -6.57 -0.93
N GLU A 622 7.73 -7.07 0.29
CA GLU A 622 8.60 -6.51 1.33
C GLU A 622 10.09 -6.88 1.14
N GLU A 623 10.39 -8.13 0.81
CA GLU A 623 11.77 -8.62 0.73
C GLU A 623 12.40 -8.45 -0.66
N CYS A 624 11.60 -8.18 -1.70
CA CYS A 624 12.14 -8.00 -3.05
C CYS A 624 11.76 -6.63 -3.64
N TYR A 625 10.47 -6.34 -3.82
CA TYR A 625 10.05 -5.12 -4.51
C TYR A 625 10.46 -3.84 -3.75
N ASP A 626 10.20 -3.76 -2.45
CA ASP A 626 10.55 -2.59 -1.62
C ASP A 626 12.07 -2.41 -1.44
N LYS A 627 12.84 -3.48 -1.66
CA LYS A 627 14.32 -3.47 -1.65
C LYS A 627 14.92 -3.28 -3.04
N ASP A 628 14.14 -2.78 -4.00
CA ASP A 628 14.55 -2.50 -5.38
C ASP A 628 15.16 -3.70 -6.13
N VAL A 629 14.79 -4.93 -5.75
CA VAL A 629 15.19 -6.13 -6.51
C VAL A 629 14.52 -6.08 -7.88
N LYS A 630 15.34 -6.16 -8.94
CA LYS A 630 14.86 -6.10 -10.33
C LYS A 630 13.85 -7.21 -10.64
N TRP A 631 12.77 -6.90 -11.34
CA TRP A 631 11.80 -7.89 -11.84
C TRP A 631 12.11 -8.39 -13.26
N TYR A 632 13.18 -7.88 -13.87
CA TYR A 632 13.64 -8.28 -15.20
C TYR A 632 14.98 -9.00 -15.09
N LEU A 633 15.25 -9.85 -16.08
CA LEU A 633 16.48 -10.64 -16.13
C LEU A 633 17.70 -9.73 -16.33
N THR A 634 18.82 -10.09 -15.71
CA THR A 634 20.13 -9.50 -16.01
C THR A 634 20.61 -9.93 -17.40
N ASN A 635 21.67 -9.29 -17.92
CA ASN A 635 22.21 -9.67 -19.21
C ASN A 635 22.74 -11.12 -19.20
N GLU A 636 23.31 -11.56 -18.08
CA GLU A 636 23.77 -12.92 -17.87
C GLU A 636 22.59 -13.90 -17.83
N GLU A 637 21.53 -13.56 -17.09
CA GLU A 637 20.28 -14.35 -17.03
C GLU A 637 19.59 -14.44 -18.40
N GLU A 638 19.55 -13.35 -19.18
CA GLU A 638 19.00 -13.34 -20.55
C GLU A 638 19.83 -14.22 -21.51
N ALA A 639 21.16 -14.22 -21.38
CA ALA A 639 22.04 -15.08 -22.16
C ALA A 639 21.83 -16.56 -21.80
N GLN A 640 21.70 -16.89 -20.52
CA GLN A 640 21.39 -18.23 -20.05
C GLN A 640 20.02 -18.71 -20.54
N LEU A 641 18.99 -17.86 -20.45
CA LEU A 641 17.67 -18.16 -21.00
C LEU A 641 17.74 -18.45 -22.51
N THR A 642 18.52 -17.66 -23.25
CA THR A 642 18.68 -17.84 -24.69
C THR A 642 19.32 -19.18 -25.04
N ILE A 643 20.26 -19.67 -24.22
CA ILE A 643 20.87 -20.99 -24.39
C ILE A 643 19.82 -22.07 -24.14
N LEU A 644 19.11 -22.02 -23.02
CA LEU A 644 18.13 -23.04 -22.62
C LEU A 644 16.91 -23.08 -23.54
N ASN A 645 16.48 -21.94 -24.08
CA ASN A 645 15.37 -21.89 -25.02
C ASN A 645 15.68 -22.55 -26.37
N LYS A 646 16.96 -22.80 -26.73
CA LYS A 646 17.31 -23.50 -27.98
C LYS A 646 16.72 -24.89 -28.05
N ASP A 647 16.63 -25.58 -26.92
CA ASP A 647 16.09 -26.94 -26.84
C ASP A 647 14.56 -26.95 -27.02
N ALA A 648 13.91 -25.80 -26.85
CA ALA A 648 12.47 -25.61 -27.05
C ALA A 648 12.12 -25.01 -28.43
N GLU A 649 13.12 -24.77 -29.29
CA GLU A 649 12.89 -24.28 -30.65
C GLU A 649 12.35 -25.40 -31.56
N VAL A 650 11.34 -25.06 -32.35
CA VAL A 650 10.83 -25.94 -33.39
C VAL A 650 11.97 -26.22 -34.38
N ILE A 651 12.32 -27.49 -34.56
CA ILE A 651 13.25 -27.91 -35.60
C ILE A 651 12.61 -27.59 -36.95
N SER A 652 13.10 -26.55 -37.61
CA SER A 652 12.62 -26.20 -38.94
C SER A 652 13.20 -27.14 -39.99
N PRO A 653 12.37 -27.73 -40.87
CA PRO A 653 12.84 -28.51 -42.00
C PRO A 653 13.81 -27.73 -42.90
N ILE A 654 13.62 -26.41 -43.03
CA ILE A 654 14.49 -25.57 -43.85
C ILE A 654 15.86 -25.40 -43.20
N ARG A 655 15.89 -25.21 -41.89
CA ARG A 655 17.14 -25.14 -41.11
C ARG A 655 17.87 -26.47 -41.19
N GLU A 656 17.17 -27.58 -41.01
CA GLU A 656 17.73 -28.93 -41.10
C GLU A 656 18.33 -29.21 -42.48
N LEU A 657 17.57 -28.96 -43.56
CA LEU A 657 18.06 -29.12 -44.94
C LEU A 657 19.27 -28.23 -45.23
N THR A 658 19.28 -27.01 -44.73
CA THR A 658 20.41 -26.07 -44.89
C THR A 658 21.64 -26.57 -44.17
N LEU A 659 21.53 -26.99 -42.90
CA LEU A 659 22.65 -27.51 -42.12
C LEU A 659 23.17 -28.82 -42.71
N ALA A 660 22.27 -29.72 -43.12
CA ALA A 660 22.64 -30.98 -43.78
C ALA A 660 23.43 -30.72 -45.08
N TYR A 661 23.03 -29.72 -45.88
CA TYR A 661 23.77 -29.31 -47.07
C TYR A 661 25.15 -28.75 -46.70
N LEU A 662 25.21 -27.76 -45.80
CA LEU A 662 26.46 -27.09 -45.43
C LEU A 662 27.46 -28.04 -44.76
N ASN A 663 26.99 -29.02 -43.99
CA ASN A 663 27.85 -30.02 -43.38
C ASN A 663 28.42 -31.02 -44.39
N ARG A 664 27.75 -31.22 -45.53
CA ARG A 664 28.19 -32.10 -46.61
C ARG A 664 29.10 -31.40 -47.62
N ALA A 665 28.94 -30.09 -47.74
CA ALA A 665 29.70 -29.26 -48.65
C ALA A 665 31.08 -28.95 -48.04
N GLU A 666 32.00 -29.91 -48.11
CA GLU A 666 33.40 -29.77 -47.64
C GLU A 666 34.37 -29.28 -48.75
N GLY A 667 33.87 -28.90 -49.93
CA GLY A 667 34.69 -28.48 -51.07
C GLY A 667 35.29 -27.07 -50.95
N GLU A 668 36.45 -26.84 -51.59
CA GLU A 668 37.08 -25.51 -51.70
C GLU A 668 36.34 -24.56 -52.66
N GLU A 669 35.52 -25.10 -53.58
CA GLU A 669 34.75 -24.31 -54.53
C GLU A 669 33.45 -23.75 -53.92
N THR A 670 33.35 -22.41 -53.89
CA THR A 670 32.17 -21.69 -53.41
C THR A 670 31.47 -20.96 -54.53
N ASN A 671 30.14 -20.95 -54.51
CA ASN A 671 29.32 -20.11 -55.39
C ASN A 671 28.63 -19.00 -54.62
N PHE A 672 28.61 -17.81 -55.22
CA PHE A 672 27.88 -16.67 -54.66
C PHE A 672 26.38 -16.80 -54.91
N LEU A 673 25.61 -17.06 -53.86
CA LEU A 673 24.17 -17.26 -53.94
C LEU A 673 23.41 -16.35 -52.97
N SER A 674 22.31 -15.77 -53.44
CA SER A 674 21.28 -15.21 -52.56
C SER A 674 20.54 -16.34 -51.83
N ALA A 675 19.89 -16.02 -50.71
CA ALA A 675 19.08 -17.01 -49.98
C ALA A 675 17.97 -17.64 -50.85
N THR A 676 17.38 -16.88 -51.77
CA THR A 676 16.39 -17.39 -52.72
C THR A 676 17.01 -18.39 -53.70
N GLN A 677 18.22 -18.10 -54.20
CA GLN A 677 18.93 -19.01 -55.10
C GLN A 677 19.39 -20.27 -54.37
N PHE A 678 19.88 -20.13 -53.14
CA PHE A 678 20.28 -21.27 -52.31
C PHE A 678 19.09 -22.19 -51.97
N LEU A 679 17.92 -21.63 -51.66
CA LEU A 679 16.70 -22.43 -51.47
C LEU A 679 16.33 -23.24 -52.71
N ARG A 680 16.60 -22.73 -53.92
CA ARG A 680 16.43 -23.51 -55.15
C ARG A 680 17.46 -24.63 -55.30
N VAL A 681 18.70 -24.45 -54.82
CA VAL A 681 19.69 -25.53 -54.71
C VAL A 681 19.18 -26.63 -53.78
N LEU A 682 18.49 -26.26 -52.70
CA LEU A 682 17.77 -27.20 -51.82
C LEU A 682 16.47 -27.77 -52.42
N LYS A 683 16.24 -27.61 -53.73
CA LYS A 683 15.06 -28.08 -54.48
C LYS A 683 13.73 -27.45 -54.04
N ILE A 684 13.77 -26.22 -53.53
CA ILE A 684 12.58 -25.41 -53.21
C ILE A 684 12.43 -24.34 -54.30
N GLU A 685 11.64 -24.65 -55.33
CA GLU A 685 11.51 -23.80 -56.52
C GLU A 685 10.86 -22.43 -56.23
N ASN A 686 9.84 -22.44 -55.37
CA ASN A 686 9.02 -21.28 -55.01
C ASN A 686 9.10 -20.96 -53.50
N PRO A 687 10.24 -20.44 -53.02
CA PRO A 687 10.44 -20.20 -51.59
C PRO A 687 9.54 -19.06 -51.07
N LYS A 688 8.84 -19.31 -49.98
CA LYS A 688 8.04 -18.32 -49.26
C LYS A 688 8.94 -17.37 -48.47
N MET A 689 8.47 -16.14 -48.23
CA MET A 689 9.23 -15.12 -47.48
C MET A 689 9.74 -15.59 -46.10
N GLY A 690 8.98 -16.43 -45.38
CA GLY A 690 9.42 -17.03 -44.12
C GLY A 690 10.66 -17.92 -44.28
N GLN A 691 10.65 -18.80 -45.30
CA GLN A 691 11.76 -19.72 -45.60
C GLN A 691 13.01 -18.94 -46.02
N ILE A 692 12.85 -17.85 -46.79
CA ILE A 692 13.96 -16.97 -47.18
C ILE A 692 14.60 -16.33 -45.94
N LYS A 693 13.80 -15.77 -45.03
CA LYS A 693 14.32 -15.16 -43.79
C LYS A 693 15.08 -16.17 -42.94
N GLU A 694 14.52 -17.36 -42.81
CA GLU A 694 15.12 -18.44 -42.03
C GLU A 694 16.48 -18.88 -42.58
N VAL A 695 16.58 -19.18 -43.87
CA VAL A 695 17.85 -19.53 -44.51
C VAL A 695 18.89 -18.43 -44.34
N ARG A 696 18.49 -17.15 -44.46
CA ARG A 696 19.42 -16.04 -44.24
C ARG A 696 20.00 -16.05 -42.83
N VAL A 697 19.23 -16.43 -41.81
CA VAL A 697 19.73 -16.54 -40.43
C VAL A 697 20.74 -17.68 -40.33
N VAL A 698 20.41 -18.87 -40.85
CA VAL A 698 21.31 -20.04 -40.80
C VAL A 698 22.62 -19.78 -41.56
N LEU A 699 22.54 -19.22 -42.77
CA LEU A 699 23.73 -18.86 -43.56
C LEU A 699 24.57 -17.82 -42.82
N LYS A 700 23.93 -16.84 -42.17
CA LYS A 700 24.67 -15.84 -41.39
C LYS A 700 25.38 -16.43 -40.17
N GLU A 701 24.75 -17.38 -39.48
CA GLU A 701 25.34 -18.09 -38.34
C GLU A 701 26.54 -18.94 -38.75
N ARG A 702 26.47 -19.64 -39.90
CA ARG A 702 27.52 -20.58 -40.34
C ARG A 702 28.61 -19.93 -41.19
N LEU A 703 28.27 -18.94 -42.01
CA LEU A 703 29.17 -18.33 -43.00
C LEU A 703 29.49 -16.85 -42.74
N GLY A 704 28.87 -16.23 -41.72
CA GLY A 704 29.10 -14.82 -41.37
C GLY A 704 28.21 -13.82 -42.12
N LYS A 705 28.55 -12.53 -42.09
CA LYS A 705 27.73 -11.47 -42.72
C LYS A 705 27.61 -11.68 -44.23
N ASP A 706 26.43 -11.39 -44.77
CA ASP A 706 26.21 -11.36 -46.22
C ASP A 706 27.05 -10.26 -46.88
N ARG A 707 27.44 -10.51 -48.13
CA ARG A 707 28.06 -9.50 -48.98
C ARG A 707 27.12 -9.10 -50.11
N LYS A 708 27.33 -7.89 -50.65
CA LYS A 708 26.60 -7.39 -51.81
C LYS A 708 27.48 -7.51 -53.05
N SER A 709 27.01 -8.22 -54.07
CA SER A 709 27.67 -8.33 -55.37
C SER A 709 26.63 -8.23 -56.48
N ASN A 710 26.93 -7.44 -57.52
CA ASN A 710 26.02 -7.20 -58.66
C ASN A 710 24.57 -6.84 -58.27
N GLY A 711 24.40 -6.05 -57.20
CA GLY A 711 23.08 -5.63 -56.71
C GLY A 711 22.34 -6.66 -55.85
N VAL A 712 22.87 -7.87 -55.69
CA VAL A 712 22.26 -8.98 -54.94
C VAL A 712 23.01 -9.19 -53.61
N GLN A 713 22.28 -9.34 -52.51
CA GLN A 713 22.82 -9.76 -51.22
C GLN A 713 22.86 -11.28 -51.12
N GLY A 714 24.00 -11.85 -50.73
CA GLY A 714 24.21 -13.28 -50.69
C GLY A 714 25.45 -13.71 -49.91
N TRP A 715 25.75 -15.01 -49.96
CA TRP A 715 26.89 -15.66 -49.30
C TRP A 715 27.70 -16.43 -50.34
N GLU A 716 29.00 -16.60 -50.07
CA GLU A 716 29.79 -17.64 -50.73
C GLU A 716 29.42 -18.98 -50.08
N ILE A 717 28.73 -19.83 -50.82
CA ILE A 717 28.23 -21.11 -50.33
C ILE A 717 29.06 -22.22 -50.95
N PRO A 718 29.68 -23.11 -50.13
CA PRO A 718 30.40 -24.26 -50.64
C PRO A 718 29.46 -25.16 -51.44
N MET A 719 29.91 -25.61 -52.61
CA MET A 719 29.10 -26.50 -53.43
C MET A 719 29.40 -27.95 -53.09
N ILE A 720 28.36 -28.79 -53.16
CA ILE A 720 28.53 -30.24 -53.13
C ILE A 720 28.82 -30.67 -54.57
N ASP A 721 29.97 -31.33 -54.79
CA ASP A 721 30.22 -32.05 -56.04
C ASP A 721 29.16 -33.16 -56.18
N PHE A 722 28.34 -33.05 -57.22
CA PHE A 722 27.23 -33.97 -57.48
C PHE A 722 27.67 -35.33 -58.00
#